data_AF-A0A9P6P579-F1
#
_entry.id   AF-A0A9P6P579-F1
#
_cell.length_a   1.000
_cell.length_b   1.000
_cell.length_c   1.000
_cell.angle_alpha   90.00
_cell.angle_beta   90.00
_cell.angle_gamma   90.00
#
_symmetry.space_group_name_H-M   'P 1'
#
loop_
_entity.id
_entity.type
_entity.pdbx_description
1 polymer ?
#
loop_
_entity_poly.entity_id
_entity_poly.type
_entity_poly.pdbx_seq_one_letter_code
_entity_poly.pdbx_strand_id
1 'polypeptide(L)'
;MSVYNHRPMVPANPGRLMELLDAVKAEYDQLAQDAIAVKAQRDEYEHKMNNQIQEMNHFQQNLLDLERTQQIIKKQYEEEIAHLRQQLEQVQHGAPPPPPPTAVGNASAYGGGYPPQQQQQQPQQPQQQPQQQPPPPPILDSKPLHPSYPSAPPPSGPPHISGAPHPAGASYMNGSAPLPRNTPPPQHSQLAPVRGPTNAVTPGAGPHSGSTTPSVPGALGDIDPESVPANMKVEGEDWFALFNPKKHRYLKVELVHSFEHRSVVCCVKFSADGRYLAAGCNQVTYIYDVVSAARVAVLEDETTGRDGDLYIRSVSFSPDGKYLATGAEDKQIRIWEIGKKRIRRILQGHDQDIYSLEFSRDGRILVSGSGDRTARLWDWAEGKCIHVLRVKEHDQKDPGVTSVAISPDNRLVAAGSLDKIVRVWDAVTGNMLERLEGHKDSVYSVAFMPDGKTLVSGSLDKTLRMWQLGTSERYDRNNRSACTQVFTGHKDFVLSVATTPDGHWIVSGSKDRGVQFWDPRTGQTEFMLQGHKNSDPIFPVPARLLGPECPTPYVTSMEQYKALWEESVKNPSKFFGDLAKETLSWSKPFTTVQNGSFQQGDVAWFLEGELNAAYNCIDRHALATPEKIAIIHEGDEPDSVRHITYRELLQEVSRLANVLKSMDVRKGDNISIYMPMVPEAVFAMLACARVGAVHSVVFAGFSSDSLRDRILDCGARVILTADEGRRGGKNIATKRIVDEALKGCPSVEHVLVYRRTGSDVPFTAGRDLWWHEELAKARPYCPPTPVNSEDPLFLLYTSGSTGTPKGVLHSTAGYLLGAYLTVKYVFDYHDKDIFACLGDIGWITGHTYLVFGPLAVGATTLLFESTPTYPDPSRFWQVVQKHKITQFYTAPTAIRALRRLGNKWLQGYDLSSLRVIGSVGEPINPEAWEWYNEHVGKNRCAVVDTYWQTETGSIVIAPLPGATKMKPGSATFPFFGIKPAILDPQSGAELTGNDVTGVLAIAQPWPSMARTVYNNHHRYLDTYLNPYKGYYFTGDGAHRDKDGYIWIQGRVDDVINVSGHRLSTAEIESALILHHSVAEAAVVGGHDDLTGQCIHAFCTLKPNVEDSEGLERELALQVRKVIGPFATPKRIYVVGDVPKTRSGKIMRRILRKIVNKESDSLGDTSTLADPTVIKFLIDKVK
;
A
#
# COMPACT_ATOMS: atom_id res chain seq x y z
N MET A 1 21.14 -25.62 -30.09
CA MET A 1 21.25 -27.05 -30.47
C MET A 1 19.85 -27.58 -30.74
N SER A 2 19.71 -28.54 -31.67
CA SER A 2 18.50 -29.30 -32.04
C SER A 2 17.24 -28.50 -32.47
N VAL A 3 16.56 -28.67 -33.63
CA VAL A 3 16.27 -29.83 -34.51
C VAL A 3 15.21 -30.77 -33.93
N TYR A 4 14.08 -31.09 -34.58
CA TYR A 4 13.35 -30.57 -35.77
C TYR A 4 11.85 -30.92 -35.53
N ASN A 5 10.82 -30.35 -36.19
CA ASN A 5 10.22 -30.72 -37.50
C ASN A 5 8.78 -30.09 -37.52
N HIS A 6 7.83 -30.23 -38.46
CA HIS A 6 7.67 -31.00 -39.71
C HIS A 6 6.58 -30.35 -40.60
N ARG A 7 6.88 -29.89 -41.83
CA ARG A 7 6.04 -30.03 -43.06
C ARG A 7 6.72 -29.39 -44.30
N PRO A 8 6.42 -29.85 -45.54
CA PRO A 8 7.09 -29.37 -46.75
C PRO A 8 6.44 -28.11 -47.33
N MET A 9 7.25 -27.24 -47.96
CA MET A 9 6.75 -26.13 -48.78
C MET A 9 6.69 -26.49 -50.28
N VAL A 10 5.68 -25.93 -50.94
CA VAL A 10 5.50 -25.91 -52.40
C VAL A 10 6.56 -24.98 -53.04
N PRO A 11 7.03 -25.22 -54.28
CA PRO A 11 7.98 -24.31 -54.94
C PRO A 11 7.48 -22.87 -54.98
N ALA A 12 8.32 -21.93 -54.52
CA ALA A 12 7.98 -20.51 -54.48
C ALA A 12 7.95 -19.89 -55.88
N ASN A 13 6.92 -19.09 -56.16
CA ASN A 13 6.80 -18.31 -57.39
C ASN A 13 7.94 -17.27 -57.47
N PRO A 14 8.76 -17.22 -58.53
CA PRO A 14 9.98 -16.39 -58.59
C PRO A 14 9.80 -14.91 -58.22
N GLY A 15 8.67 -14.29 -58.59
CA GLY A 15 8.40 -12.88 -58.25
C GLY A 15 8.42 -12.62 -56.74
N ARG A 16 7.87 -13.55 -55.94
CA ARG A 16 7.84 -13.43 -54.47
C ARG A 16 9.21 -13.63 -53.82
N LEU A 17 10.12 -14.33 -54.50
CA LEU A 17 11.51 -14.44 -54.06
C LEU A 17 12.26 -13.11 -54.28
N MET A 18 11.89 -12.37 -55.35
CA MET A 18 12.46 -11.06 -55.66
C MET A 18 11.96 -9.98 -54.71
N GLU A 19 10.65 -9.95 -54.41
CA GLU A 19 10.08 -9.06 -53.38
C GLU A 19 10.77 -9.25 -52.01
N LEU A 20 11.09 -10.49 -51.63
CA LEU A 20 11.83 -10.80 -50.41
C LEU A 20 13.30 -10.35 -50.48
N LEU A 21 13.96 -10.45 -51.64
CA LEU A 21 15.32 -9.96 -51.83
C LEU A 21 15.39 -8.43 -51.74
N ASP A 22 14.46 -7.72 -52.37
CA ASP A 22 14.40 -6.25 -52.31
C ASP A 22 14.03 -5.76 -50.90
N ALA A 23 13.14 -6.45 -50.18
CA ALA A 23 12.82 -6.16 -48.78
C ALA A 23 14.04 -6.36 -47.85
N VAL A 24 14.73 -7.50 -47.94
CA VAL A 24 15.95 -7.77 -47.15
C VAL A 24 17.07 -6.79 -47.48
N LYS A 25 17.16 -6.35 -48.74
CA LYS A 25 18.12 -5.33 -49.14
C LYS A 25 17.79 -3.96 -48.54
N ALA A 26 16.53 -3.54 -48.56
CA ALA A 26 16.10 -2.29 -47.93
C ALA A 26 16.33 -2.30 -46.40
N GLU A 27 16.09 -3.44 -45.75
CA GLU A 27 16.37 -3.64 -44.32
C GLU A 27 17.88 -3.59 -44.01
N TYR A 28 18.71 -4.18 -44.87
CA TYR A 28 20.18 -4.09 -44.78
C TYR A 28 20.70 -2.65 -44.99
N ASP A 29 20.20 -1.95 -46.00
CA ASP A 29 20.60 -0.57 -46.32
C ASP A 29 20.16 0.42 -45.21
N GLN A 30 19.03 0.16 -44.53
CA GLN A 30 18.62 0.90 -43.33
C GLN A 30 19.55 0.62 -42.14
N LEU A 31 19.81 -0.66 -41.82
CA LEU A 31 20.72 -1.06 -40.73
C LEU A 31 22.13 -0.50 -40.92
N ALA A 32 22.60 -0.37 -42.17
CA ALA A 32 23.87 0.28 -42.50
C ALA A 32 23.87 1.79 -42.18
N GLN A 33 22.77 2.51 -42.42
CA GLN A 33 22.63 3.92 -42.05
C GLN A 33 22.55 4.10 -40.53
N ASP A 34 21.77 3.27 -39.85
CA ASP A 34 21.62 3.30 -38.39
C ASP A 34 22.97 3.04 -37.69
N ALA A 35 23.77 2.09 -38.19
CA ALA A 35 25.12 1.83 -37.69
C ALA A 35 26.08 3.02 -37.86
N ILE A 36 25.95 3.80 -38.94
CA ILE A 36 26.73 5.03 -39.15
C ILE A 36 26.28 6.12 -38.17
N ALA A 37 24.98 6.29 -37.94
CA ALA A 37 24.44 7.25 -36.98
C ALA A 37 24.86 6.94 -35.53
N VAL A 38 24.78 5.67 -35.11
CA VAL A 38 25.24 5.21 -33.79
C VAL A 38 26.74 5.43 -33.62
N LYS A 39 27.55 5.22 -34.67
CA LYS A 39 28.98 5.53 -34.62
C LYS A 39 29.23 7.04 -34.43
N ALA A 40 28.56 7.89 -35.20
CA ALA A 40 28.72 9.35 -35.07
C ALA A 40 28.35 9.85 -33.65
N GLN A 41 27.28 9.31 -33.06
CA GLN A 41 26.93 9.59 -31.66
C GLN A 41 28.01 9.11 -30.68
N ARG A 42 28.59 7.91 -30.88
CA ARG A 42 29.67 7.40 -30.03
C ARG A 42 30.91 8.31 -30.08
N ASP A 43 31.30 8.72 -31.27
CA ASP A 43 32.46 9.60 -31.49
C ASP A 43 32.23 10.99 -30.84
N GLU A 44 30.99 11.51 -30.85
CA GLU A 44 30.60 12.74 -30.14
C GLU A 44 30.63 12.58 -28.61
N TYR A 45 30.16 11.44 -28.08
CA TYR A 45 30.22 11.11 -26.65
C TYR A 45 31.67 10.96 -26.16
N GLU A 46 32.55 10.33 -26.94
CA GLU A 46 33.97 10.25 -26.61
C GLU A 46 34.62 11.63 -26.58
N HIS A 47 34.26 12.54 -27.50
CA HIS A 47 34.78 13.91 -27.47
C HIS A 47 34.29 14.68 -26.22
N LYS A 48 33.01 14.59 -25.87
CA LYS A 48 32.45 15.21 -24.64
C LYS A 48 33.09 14.67 -23.37
N MET A 49 33.31 13.35 -23.28
CA MET A 49 33.95 12.72 -22.13
C MET A 49 35.41 13.16 -21.97
N ASN A 50 36.16 13.28 -23.06
CA ASN A 50 37.53 13.78 -23.02
C ASN A 50 37.61 15.24 -22.57
N ASN A 51 36.66 16.09 -22.95
CA ASN A 51 36.59 17.48 -22.49
C ASN A 51 36.31 17.55 -20.97
N GLN A 52 35.37 16.75 -20.44
CA GLN A 52 35.10 16.65 -19.00
C GLN A 52 36.32 16.14 -18.20
N ILE A 53 37.13 15.23 -18.76
CA ILE A 53 38.38 14.79 -18.14
C ILE A 53 39.40 15.94 -18.07
N GLN A 54 39.48 16.81 -19.09
CA GLN A 54 40.33 17.99 -19.04
C GLN A 54 39.87 19.02 -18.00
N GLU A 55 38.55 19.28 -17.91
CA GLU A 55 37.96 20.15 -16.88
C GLU A 55 38.24 19.63 -15.46
N MET A 56 38.08 18.32 -15.24
CA MET A 56 38.37 17.67 -13.95
C MET A 56 39.87 17.76 -13.58
N ASN A 57 40.77 17.58 -14.54
CA ASN A 57 42.21 17.75 -14.31
C ASN A 57 42.57 19.22 -13.99
N HIS A 58 41.92 20.19 -14.63
CA HIS A 58 42.09 21.61 -14.32
C HIS A 58 41.53 21.96 -12.93
N PHE A 59 40.40 21.38 -12.53
CA PHE A 59 39.86 21.53 -11.18
C PHE A 59 40.81 20.96 -10.11
N GLN A 60 41.44 19.80 -10.36
CA GLN A 60 42.46 19.24 -9.46
C GLN A 60 43.72 20.12 -9.35
N GLN A 61 44.19 20.72 -10.45
CA GLN A 61 45.27 21.72 -10.40
C GLN A 61 44.89 22.92 -9.51
N ASN A 62 43.71 23.50 -9.74
CA ASN A 62 43.22 24.66 -8.98
C ASN A 62 43.06 24.34 -7.48
N LEU A 63 42.67 23.12 -7.13
CA LEU A 63 42.58 22.65 -5.74
C LEU A 63 43.97 22.57 -5.08
N LEU A 64 44.97 22.02 -5.76
CA LEU A 64 46.35 21.92 -5.25
C LEU A 64 47.01 23.29 -5.03
N ASP A 65 46.75 24.27 -5.91
CA ASP A 65 47.25 25.63 -5.72
C ASP A 65 46.48 26.41 -4.64
N LEU A 66 45.20 26.09 -4.40
CA LEU A 66 44.46 26.59 -3.24
C LEU A 66 45.04 26.04 -1.92
N GLU A 67 45.36 24.75 -1.84
CA GLU A 67 46.02 24.13 -0.67
C GLU A 67 47.39 24.76 -0.39
N ARG A 68 48.22 24.97 -1.43
CA ARG A 68 49.50 25.70 -1.31
C ARG A 68 49.29 27.12 -0.77
N THR A 69 48.30 27.83 -1.29
CA THR A 69 47.97 29.19 -0.86
C THR A 69 47.55 29.22 0.62
N GLN A 70 46.74 28.26 1.06
CA GLN A 70 46.37 28.12 2.48
C GLN A 70 47.59 27.79 3.37
N GLN A 71 48.53 26.95 2.91
CA GLN A 71 49.76 26.67 3.66
C GLN A 71 50.65 27.91 3.81
N ILE A 72 50.77 28.74 2.77
CA ILE A 72 51.51 30.01 2.83
C ILE A 72 50.86 30.98 3.82
N ILE A 73 49.55 31.17 3.73
CA ILE A 73 48.78 32.05 4.65
C ILE A 73 48.89 31.55 6.09
N LYS A 74 48.78 30.23 6.34
CA LYS A 74 48.95 29.63 7.66
C LYS A 74 50.34 29.93 8.24
N LYS A 75 51.40 29.81 7.43
CA LYS A 75 52.77 30.11 7.86
C LYS A 75 52.97 31.58 8.22
N GLN A 76 52.35 32.51 7.47
CA GLN A 76 52.37 33.94 7.82
C GLN A 76 51.70 34.21 9.16
N TYR A 77 50.54 33.61 9.44
CA TYR A 77 49.89 33.75 10.75
C TYR A 77 50.69 33.08 11.88
N GLU A 78 51.37 31.96 11.64
CA GLU A 78 52.26 31.33 12.64
C GLU A 78 53.46 32.23 12.98
N GLU A 79 54.03 32.92 11.98
CA GLU A 79 55.10 33.90 12.16
C GLU A 79 54.62 35.18 12.88
N GLU A 80 53.44 35.68 12.54
CA GLU A 80 52.81 36.85 13.18
C GLU A 80 52.45 36.55 14.65
N ILE A 81 51.87 35.38 14.94
CA ILE A 81 51.60 34.92 16.31
C ILE A 81 52.90 34.77 17.12
N ALA A 82 53.98 34.28 16.51
CA ALA A 82 55.29 34.21 17.17
C ALA A 82 55.82 35.61 17.51
N HIS A 83 55.71 36.57 16.59
CA HIS A 83 56.15 37.95 16.83
C HIS A 83 55.31 38.64 17.93
N LEU A 84 53.98 38.48 17.91
CA LEU A 84 53.09 39.02 18.94
C LEU A 84 53.36 38.43 20.33
N ARG A 85 53.69 37.13 20.43
CA ARG A 85 54.14 36.52 21.70
C ARG A 85 55.44 37.13 22.20
N GLN A 86 56.41 37.34 21.30
CA GLN A 86 57.69 37.94 21.66
C GLN A 86 57.55 39.40 22.13
N GLN A 87 56.61 40.17 21.56
CA GLN A 87 56.23 41.49 22.09
C GLN A 87 55.59 41.38 23.48
N LEU A 88 54.73 40.38 23.71
CA LEU A 88 54.06 40.16 25.00
C LEU A 88 55.06 39.85 26.13
N GLU A 89 56.07 39.02 25.85
CA GLU A 89 57.16 38.69 26.78
C GLU A 89 58.01 39.92 27.13
N GLN A 90 58.30 40.79 26.14
CA GLN A 90 59.03 42.04 26.38
C GLN A 90 58.23 43.03 27.26
N VAL A 91 56.91 43.11 27.08
CA VAL A 91 56.02 43.92 27.94
C VAL A 91 55.97 43.38 29.38
N GLN A 92 56.02 42.05 29.57
CA GLN A 92 56.07 41.44 30.91
C GLN A 92 57.39 41.66 31.66
N HIS A 93 58.47 42.08 30.97
CA HIS A 93 59.78 42.31 31.57
C HIS A 93 60.20 43.80 31.67
N GLY A 94 59.28 44.74 31.42
CA GLY A 94 59.41 46.13 31.89
C GLY A 94 60.48 46.99 31.20
N ALA A 95 60.89 46.65 29.97
CA ALA A 95 61.75 47.50 29.16
C ALA A 95 60.94 48.65 28.49
N PRO A 96 61.51 49.86 28.32
CA PRO A 96 60.83 50.97 27.65
C PRO A 96 60.72 50.73 26.13
N PRO A 97 59.65 51.22 25.47
CA PRO A 97 59.43 50.97 24.04
C PRO A 97 60.42 51.74 23.15
N PRO A 98 60.87 51.14 22.02
CA PRO A 98 61.65 51.84 21.01
C PRO A 98 60.81 52.90 20.26
N PRO A 99 61.43 53.93 19.67
CA PRO A 99 60.71 54.96 18.92
C PRO A 99 60.10 54.40 17.61
N PRO A 100 58.98 54.97 17.13
CA PRO A 100 58.37 54.55 15.88
C PRO A 100 59.26 54.92 14.67
N PRO A 101 59.46 54.02 13.69
CA PRO A 101 60.19 54.35 12.47
C PRO A 101 59.39 55.37 11.63
N THR A 102 59.94 56.56 11.48
CA THR A 102 59.40 57.58 10.56
C THR A 102 59.50 57.12 9.10
N ALA A 103 58.49 57.45 8.30
CA ALA A 103 58.47 57.13 6.88
C ALA A 103 59.63 57.80 6.11
N VAL A 104 60.29 57.05 5.24
CA VAL A 104 61.22 57.53 4.22
C VAL A 104 60.59 57.28 2.85
N GLY A 105 60.70 58.24 1.93
CA GLY A 105 60.09 58.12 0.60
C GLY A 105 60.96 58.66 -0.53
N ASN A 106 60.52 58.30 -1.75
CA ASN A 106 60.92 58.83 -3.07
C ASN A 106 62.27 58.39 -3.71
N ALA A 107 62.26 58.51 -5.05
CA ALA A 107 63.38 58.78 -5.98
C ALA A 107 64.14 57.62 -6.68
N SER A 108 63.44 56.98 -7.64
CA SER A 108 63.84 56.86 -9.07
C SER A 108 65.33 56.90 -9.55
N ALA A 109 65.67 55.87 -10.33
CA ALA A 109 66.37 55.89 -11.63
C ALA A 109 67.93 55.90 -11.74
N TYR A 110 68.38 55.54 -12.95
CA TYR A 110 69.76 55.32 -13.48
C TYR A 110 70.52 54.06 -12.99
N GLY A 111 71.24 53.30 -13.83
CA GLY A 111 71.22 53.24 -15.31
C GLY A 111 72.56 52.86 -16.00
N GLY A 112 72.63 51.66 -16.61
CA GLY A 112 73.68 51.23 -17.57
C GLY A 112 74.87 50.42 -16.97
N GLY A 113 75.59 49.57 -17.74
CA GLY A 113 75.25 49.00 -19.05
C GLY A 113 76.43 48.45 -19.91
N TYR A 114 76.42 47.14 -20.20
CA TYR A 114 77.07 46.45 -21.35
C TYR A 114 78.63 46.52 -21.49
N PRO A 115 79.29 45.85 -22.49
CA PRO A 115 78.93 44.75 -23.43
C PRO A 115 79.90 43.51 -23.22
N PRO A 116 80.22 42.58 -24.17
CA PRO A 116 79.70 42.29 -25.53
C PRO A 116 79.43 40.79 -25.88
N GLN A 117 78.72 40.57 -27.01
CA GLN A 117 78.94 39.53 -28.07
C GLN A 117 79.02 38.01 -27.73
N GLN A 118 78.68 37.03 -28.59
CA GLN A 118 77.84 36.80 -29.80
C GLN A 118 78.09 35.29 -30.20
N GLN A 119 77.41 34.50 -31.03
CA GLN A 119 76.23 34.45 -31.94
C GLN A 119 75.77 32.95 -31.93
N GLN A 120 74.68 32.39 -32.50
CA GLN A 120 73.48 32.73 -33.29
C GLN A 120 72.42 31.60 -32.99
N GLN A 121 71.30 31.30 -33.67
CA GLN A 121 70.63 31.78 -34.89
C GLN A 121 69.09 31.80 -34.68
N GLN A 122 68.31 32.24 -35.67
CA GLN A 122 66.90 32.71 -35.57
C GLN A 122 65.91 31.81 -36.37
N PRO A 123 64.55 31.98 -36.34
CA PRO A 123 63.74 33.23 -36.46
C PRO A 123 62.49 33.32 -35.52
N GLN A 124 61.54 34.29 -35.52
CA GLN A 124 61.45 35.77 -35.79
C GLN A 124 60.10 36.30 -35.18
N GLN A 125 59.66 37.53 -35.51
CA GLN A 125 58.35 38.13 -35.18
C GLN A 125 57.75 38.85 -36.42
N PRO A 126 56.46 39.27 -36.38
CA PRO A 126 56.22 40.71 -36.57
C PRO A 126 55.04 41.35 -35.78
N GLN A 127 55.36 42.47 -35.11
CA GLN A 127 54.64 43.76 -35.06
C GLN A 127 53.20 43.92 -34.49
N GLN A 128 52.94 45.12 -33.98
CA GLN A 128 51.65 45.61 -33.43
C GLN A 128 50.98 46.62 -34.38
N GLN A 129 49.65 46.70 -34.35
CA GLN A 129 48.88 47.91 -34.68
C GLN A 129 47.67 48.05 -33.72
N PRO A 130 47.13 49.27 -33.50
CA PRO A 130 46.18 49.55 -32.41
C PRO A 130 44.70 49.43 -32.83
N GLN A 131 43.83 49.09 -31.89
CA GLN A 131 42.37 49.22 -32.02
C GLN A 131 41.73 49.83 -30.76
N GLN A 132 40.53 50.38 -30.92
CA GLN A 132 39.92 51.38 -30.02
C GLN A 132 38.71 50.82 -29.25
N GLN A 133 38.30 51.53 -28.19
CA GLN A 133 37.03 51.25 -27.49
C GLN A 133 35.82 51.60 -28.37
N PRO A 134 34.79 50.74 -28.46
CA PRO A 134 33.45 51.14 -28.89
C PRO A 134 32.65 51.80 -27.74
N PRO A 135 31.69 52.71 -28.02
CA PRO A 135 30.99 53.52 -27.03
C PRO A 135 29.65 52.91 -26.53
N PRO A 136 29.06 53.44 -25.44
CA PRO A 136 27.72 53.07 -25.00
C PRO A 136 26.61 53.70 -25.89
N PRO A 137 25.49 52.99 -26.14
CA PRO A 137 24.27 53.59 -26.71
C PRO A 137 23.49 54.42 -25.66
N PRO A 138 22.71 55.45 -26.07
CA PRO A 138 22.42 56.59 -25.20
C PRO A 138 21.01 56.64 -24.59
N ILE A 139 20.87 57.48 -23.55
CA ILE A 139 19.60 58.08 -23.10
C ILE A 139 19.66 59.58 -23.42
N LEU A 140 18.63 60.14 -24.08
CA LEU A 140 18.29 61.57 -23.99
C LEU A 140 16.91 61.88 -24.62
N ASP A 141 16.07 62.61 -23.90
CA ASP A 141 14.84 63.22 -24.39
C ASP A 141 15.12 64.47 -25.25
N SER A 142 14.31 64.72 -26.29
CA SER A 142 13.65 66.02 -26.49
C SER A 142 12.64 66.06 -27.66
N LYS A 143 11.55 66.79 -27.44
CA LYS A 143 10.59 67.32 -28.44
C LYS A 143 11.20 68.59 -29.10
N PRO A 144 10.71 69.16 -30.25
CA PRO A 144 9.26 69.32 -30.55
C PRO A 144 8.81 69.44 -32.04
N LEU A 145 7.52 69.84 -32.20
CA LEU A 145 6.84 70.51 -33.32
C LEU A 145 5.98 69.70 -34.33
N HIS A 146 4.68 70.04 -34.31
CA HIS A 146 3.63 69.87 -35.33
C HIS A 146 3.85 70.84 -36.53
N PRO A 147 3.18 70.72 -37.71
CA PRO A 147 1.74 70.43 -37.95
C PRO A 147 1.48 69.37 -39.08
N SER A 148 0.29 69.07 -39.63
CA SER A 148 -1.04 69.73 -39.67
C SER A 148 -2.21 68.71 -39.78
N TYR A 149 -3.45 69.12 -39.49
CA TYR A 149 -4.70 68.42 -39.89
C TYR A 149 -5.13 68.77 -41.34
N PRO A 150 -5.92 67.92 -42.01
CA PRO A 150 -7.40 68.05 -42.06
C PRO A 150 -8.11 66.76 -41.60
N SER A 151 -9.15 66.71 -40.76
CA SER A 151 -10.51 67.32 -40.75
C SER A 151 -11.59 66.48 -41.45
N ALA A 152 -12.61 66.05 -40.68
CA ALA A 152 -13.89 65.46 -41.12
C ALA A 152 -14.86 66.59 -41.60
N PRO A 153 -16.21 66.44 -41.83
CA PRO A 153 -17.15 65.34 -41.48
C PRO A 153 -18.23 65.01 -42.59
N PRO A 154 -19.58 65.02 -42.39
CA PRO A 154 -20.41 63.89 -41.95
C PRO A 154 -21.41 63.31 -43.00
N PRO A 155 -22.76 63.22 -42.82
CA PRO A 155 -23.44 61.95 -42.52
C PRO A 155 -24.61 61.58 -43.46
N SER A 156 -25.16 60.37 -43.29
CA SER A 156 -26.53 60.05 -43.73
C SER A 156 -27.23 59.03 -42.80
N GLY A 157 -28.55 59.19 -42.66
CA GLY A 157 -29.41 58.48 -41.70
C GLY A 157 -30.57 57.72 -42.36
N PRO A 158 -31.67 57.45 -41.61
CA PRO A 158 -32.50 56.24 -41.77
C PRO A 158 -33.78 56.44 -42.62
N PRO A 159 -34.62 55.38 -42.75
CA PRO A 159 -35.77 55.20 -41.86
C PRO A 159 -35.76 53.82 -41.13
N HIS A 160 -36.43 53.54 -40.00
CA HIS A 160 -37.88 53.64 -39.64
C HIS A 160 -38.79 52.84 -40.60
N ILE A 161 -39.88 52.15 -40.23
CA ILE A 161 -40.83 52.08 -39.07
C ILE A 161 -41.11 50.56 -38.80
N SER A 162 -41.54 49.97 -37.67
CA SER A 162 -42.12 50.30 -36.34
C SER A 162 -41.40 49.49 -35.22
N GLY A 163 -41.79 49.38 -33.94
CA GLY A 163 -42.85 50.00 -33.10
C GLY A 163 -43.85 48.98 -32.50
N ALA A 164 -43.95 48.90 -31.16
CA ALA A 164 -44.95 48.10 -30.42
C ALA A 164 -46.31 48.82 -30.31
N PRO A 165 -47.44 48.11 -30.03
CA PRO A 165 -47.87 48.00 -28.63
C PRO A 165 -48.69 46.73 -28.26
N HIS A 166 -49.00 46.58 -26.96
CA HIS A 166 -50.17 45.85 -26.42
C HIS A 166 -51.48 46.67 -26.67
N PRO A 167 -52.73 46.17 -26.46
CA PRO A 167 -53.15 45.00 -25.65
C PRO A 167 -54.24 44.10 -26.29
N ALA A 168 -54.77 43.15 -25.49
CA ALA A 168 -55.98 42.35 -25.74
C ALA A 168 -55.92 41.36 -26.94
N GLY A 169 -56.81 40.37 -27.08
CA GLY A 169 -57.77 39.83 -26.10
C GLY A 169 -59.07 39.28 -26.72
N ALA A 170 -59.02 38.03 -27.23
CA ALA A 170 -60.16 37.26 -27.78
C ALA A 170 -60.84 37.89 -29.03
N SER A 171 -61.69 37.23 -29.83
CA SER A 171 -62.39 35.92 -29.75
C SER A 171 -62.69 35.38 -31.15
N TYR A 172 -63.02 34.10 -31.29
CA TYR A 172 -64.15 33.52 -32.08
C TYR A 172 -64.25 32.03 -31.66
N MET A 173 -65.32 31.53 -31.01
CA MET A 173 -66.65 31.15 -31.57
C MET A 173 -66.52 30.17 -32.74
N ASN A 174 -67.07 28.94 -32.76
CA ASN A 174 -68.02 28.22 -31.88
C ASN A 174 -67.74 26.69 -31.93
N GLY A 175 -68.23 25.84 -31.01
CA GLY A 175 -68.97 26.12 -29.77
C GLY A 175 -69.67 24.90 -29.14
N SER A 176 -70.22 25.09 -27.94
CA SER A 176 -71.33 24.36 -27.28
C SER A 176 -71.12 22.95 -26.66
N ALA A 177 -71.41 22.87 -25.35
CA ALA A 177 -71.35 21.71 -24.42
C ALA A 177 -72.77 21.04 -24.27
N PRO A 178 -73.26 20.39 -23.15
CA PRO A 178 -72.71 20.17 -21.78
C PRO A 178 -73.01 18.84 -20.98
N LEU A 179 -72.11 18.47 -20.02
CA LEU A 179 -72.37 17.91 -18.65
C LEU A 179 -73.12 16.53 -18.46
N PRO A 180 -73.21 15.93 -17.22
CA PRO A 180 -72.20 15.68 -16.16
C PRO A 180 -72.27 14.29 -15.41
N ARG A 181 -71.34 14.07 -14.43
CA ARG A 181 -71.38 13.22 -13.19
C ARG A 181 -71.09 11.69 -13.18
N ASN A 182 -70.19 11.33 -12.24
CA ASN A 182 -70.17 10.18 -11.28
C ASN A 182 -69.80 8.71 -11.64
N THR A 183 -69.08 8.08 -10.67
CA THR A 183 -69.03 6.64 -10.26
C THR A 183 -68.24 5.59 -11.11
N PRO A 184 -67.79 4.44 -10.52
CA PRO A 184 -66.52 3.79 -10.91
C PRO A 184 -66.57 2.26 -11.29
N PRO A 185 -65.81 1.28 -10.72
CA PRO A 185 -65.30 0.11 -11.48
C PRO A 185 -66.22 -1.14 -11.46
N PRO A 186 -65.83 -2.23 -12.18
CA PRO A 186 -65.95 -3.58 -11.58
C PRO A 186 -64.82 -4.57 -11.92
N GLN A 187 -64.88 -5.75 -11.28
CA GLN A 187 -64.11 -6.97 -11.57
C GLN A 187 -65.00 -8.05 -12.22
N HIS A 188 -64.38 -9.18 -12.63
CA HIS A 188 -64.96 -10.53 -12.77
C HIS A 188 -66.11 -10.83 -13.76
N SER A 189 -65.90 -11.89 -14.56
CA SER A 189 -66.75 -13.10 -14.53
C SER A 189 -66.08 -14.27 -15.28
N GLN A 190 -66.60 -15.49 -15.10
CA GLN A 190 -66.06 -16.76 -15.62
C GLN A 190 -66.77 -17.20 -16.92
N LEU A 191 -66.20 -18.17 -17.65
CA LEU A 191 -66.89 -19.38 -18.18
C LEU A 191 -65.93 -20.30 -18.99
N ALA A 192 -66.36 -21.53 -19.31
CA ALA A 192 -65.67 -22.60 -20.06
C ALA A 192 -66.71 -23.31 -21.00
N PRO A 193 -66.59 -24.56 -21.56
CA PRO A 193 -65.48 -25.55 -21.64
C PRO A 193 -65.37 -26.42 -22.97
N VAL A 194 -64.42 -27.39 -23.00
CA VAL A 194 -64.59 -28.84 -23.44
C VAL A 194 -64.29 -29.42 -24.89
N ARG A 195 -63.59 -30.60 -24.91
CA ARG A 195 -63.52 -31.80 -25.86
C ARG A 195 -62.57 -31.89 -27.11
N GLY A 196 -62.20 -33.16 -27.47
CA GLY A 196 -61.29 -33.67 -28.56
C GLY A 196 -62.03 -34.32 -29.78
N PRO A 197 -61.62 -35.43 -30.49
CA PRO A 197 -60.65 -36.54 -30.16
C PRO A 197 -59.90 -37.41 -31.30
N THR A 198 -58.99 -38.35 -30.91
CA THR A 198 -58.65 -39.75 -31.45
C THR A 198 -58.00 -40.17 -32.83
N ASN A 199 -57.13 -41.24 -32.77
CA ASN A 199 -56.74 -42.32 -33.77
C ASN A 199 -55.70 -42.04 -34.92
N ALA A 200 -55.00 -42.97 -35.65
CA ALA A 200 -54.49 -44.40 -35.58
C ALA A 200 -53.63 -44.72 -36.89
N VAL A 201 -52.93 -45.83 -37.28
CA VAL A 201 -52.55 -47.23 -36.83
C VAL A 201 -51.31 -47.81 -37.64
N THR A 202 -50.82 -49.06 -37.40
CA THR A 202 -49.63 -49.81 -37.99
C THR A 202 -49.97 -50.86 -39.11
N PRO A 203 -49.11 -51.77 -39.73
CA PRO A 203 -47.69 -52.28 -39.54
C PRO A 203 -46.83 -52.39 -40.88
N GLY A 204 -45.74 -53.17 -41.14
CA GLY A 204 -44.73 -54.00 -40.40
C GLY A 204 -43.94 -55.08 -41.25
N ALA A 205 -42.76 -55.58 -40.79
CA ALA A 205 -41.86 -56.68 -41.30
C ALA A 205 -41.04 -56.44 -42.63
N GLY A 206 -39.97 -57.18 -43.05
CA GLY A 206 -39.22 -58.38 -42.57
C GLY A 206 -37.89 -58.69 -43.37
N PRO A 207 -37.36 -59.95 -43.49
CA PRO A 207 -36.29 -60.49 -42.61
C PRO A 207 -35.06 -61.27 -43.24
N HIS A 208 -34.00 -61.56 -42.43
CA HIS A 208 -32.92 -62.61 -42.57
C HIS A 208 -31.77 -62.44 -43.65
N SER A 209 -30.60 -63.15 -43.67
CA SER A 209 -29.64 -63.76 -42.67
C SER A 209 -28.36 -64.40 -43.33
N GLY A 210 -27.18 -64.50 -42.66
CA GLY A 210 -25.97 -65.30 -43.09
C GLY A 210 -24.66 -65.05 -42.27
N SER A 211 -23.62 -65.91 -42.27
CA SER A 211 -22.50 -65.87 -41.26
C SER A 211 -21.06 -66.25 -41.71
N THR A 212 -20.01 -65.58 -41.18
CA THR A 212 -18.69 -66.15 -40.75
C THR A 212 -17.74 -65.11 -40.07
N THR A 213 -16.70 -65.58 -39.38
CA THR A 213 -15.59 -64.82 -38.70
C THR A 213 -14.22 -65.38 -39.19
N PRO A 214 -13.02 -64.77 -38.96
CA PRO A 214 -12.63 -63.85 -37.86
C PRO A 214 -11.65 -62.69 -38.19
N SER A 215 -11.11 -62.06 -37.13
CA SER A 215 -10.01 -61.06 -37.01
C SER A 215 -10.41 -59.60 -36.70
N VAL A 216 -9.47 -58.87 -36.08
CA VAL A 216 -9.61 -57.67 -35.21
C VAL A 216 -8.29 -56.86 -35.30
N PRO A 217 -8.21 -55.52 -35.13
CA PRO A 217 -9.21 -54.54 -34.66
C PRO A 217 -9.53 -53.36 -35.60
N GLY A 218 -10.60 -52.62 -35.31
CA GLY A 218 -10.92 -51.31 -35.90
C GLY A 218 -12.07 -50.64 -35.12
N ALA A 219 -12.09 -49.30 -35.06
CA ALA A 219 -13.05 -48.55 -34.25
C ALA A 219 -14.51 -48.79 -34.67
N LEU A 220 -15.42 -48.83 -33.69
CA LEU A 220 -16.87 -48.79 -33.93
C LEU A 220 -17.25 -47.46 -34.60
N GLY A 221 -17.91 -47.55 -35.75
CA GLY A 221 -18.54 -46.42 -36.42
C GLY A 221 -19.85 -46.00 -35.75
N ASP A 222 -20.44 -44.92 -36.26
CA ASP A 222 -21.61 -44.27 -35.67
C ASP A 222 -22.86 -45.18 -35.63
N ILE A 223 -23.61 -45.08 -34.53
CA ILE A 223 -24.88 -45.79 -34.33
C ILE A 223 -26.02 -44.93 -34.90
N ASP A 224 -26.85 -45.53 -35.75
CA ASP A 224 -28.03 -44.88 -36.34
C ASP A 224 -29.05 -44.45 -35.26
N PRO A 225 -29.38 -43.15 -35.11
CA PRO A 225 -30.35 -42.66 -34.12
C PRO A 225 -31.78 -43.18 -34.26
N GLU A 226 -32.17 -43.68 -35.44
CA GLU A 226 -33.50 -44.27 -35.66
C GLU A 226 -33.62 -45.68 -35.06
N SER A 227 -32.50 -46.38 -34.84
CA SER A 227 -32.46 -47.75 -34.29
C SER A 227 -32.88 -47.88 -32.82
N VAL A 228 -32.96 -46.77 -32.07
CA VAL A 228 -33.29 -46.77 -30.63
C VAL A 228 -34.80 -47.01 -30.41
N PRO A 229 -35.20 -48.04 -29.62
CA PRO A 229 -36.61 -48.36 -29.36
C PRO A 229 -37.42 -47.20 -28.78
N ALA A 230 -38.67 -47.05 -29.26
CA ALA A 230 -39.52 -45.92 -28.90
C ALA A 230 -39.82 -45.81 -27.39
N ASN A 231 -39.83 -46.93 -26.64
CA ASN A 231 -40.00 -46.94 -25.19
C ASN A 231 -38.76 -46.47 -24.39
N MET A 232 -37.67 -46.11 -25.07
CA MET A 232 -36.48 -45.46 -24.48
C MET A 232 -36.32 -43.99 -24.93
N LYS A 233 -37.22 -43.46 -25.77
CA LYS A 233 -37.21 -42.06 -26.21
C LYS A 233 -38.10 -41.20 -25.30
N VAL A 234 -37.58 -40.85 -24.12
CA VAL A 234 -38.20 -39.88 -23.20
C VAL A 234 -37.60 -38.50 -23.47
N GLU A 235 -38.43 -37.49 -23.75
CA GLU A 235 -37.95 -36.12 -23.95
C GLU A 235 -37.37 -35.53 -22.65
N GLY A 236 -36.07 -35.23 -22.65
CA GLY A 236 -35.39 -34.50 -21.56
C GLY A 236 -33.96 -34.95 -21.29
N GLU A 237 -33.62 -36.24 -21.50
CA GLU A 237 -32.32 -36.79 -21.11
C GLU A 237 -31.50 -37.37 -22.27
N ASP A 238 -30.26 -36.88 -22.41
CA ASP A 238 -29.29 -37.30 -23.43
C ASP A 238 -28.50 -38.54 -22.97
N TRP A 239 -29.06 -39.72 -23.20
CA TRP A 239 -28.45 -41.01 -22.84
C TRP A 239 -27.09 -41.27 -23.51
N PHE A 240 -26.74 -40.59 -24.61
CA PHE A 240 -25.40 -40.69 -25.21
C PHE A 240 -24.30 -40.05 -24.36
N ALA A 241 -24.64 -39.26 -23.33
CA ALA A 241 -23.67 -38.71 -22.37
C ALA A 241 -22.93 -39.79 -21.55
N LEU A 242 -23.42 -41.04 -21.51
CA LEU A 242 -22.74 -42.17 -20.84
C LEU A 242 -21.44 -42.61 -21.52
N PHE A 243 -21.26 -42.34 -22.82
CA PHE A 243 -20.15 -42.90 -23.62
C PHE A 243 -19.13 -41.86 -24.12
N ASN A 244 -19.23 -40.59 -23.71
CA ASN A 244 -18.33 -39.53 -24.16
C ASN A 244 -17.41 -39.02 -23.03
N PRO A 245 -16.18 -39.54 -22.88
CA PRO A 245 -15.23 -39.13 -21.83
C PRO A 245 -14.62 -37.72 -22.03
N LYS A 246 -15.12 -36.92 -22.98
CA LYS A 246 -14.73 -35.51 -23.17
C LYS A 246 -15.84 -34.52 -22.83
N LYS A 247 -17.02 -34.97 -22.41
CA LYS A 247 -18.13 -34.10 -21.96
C LYS A 247 -17.90 -33.71 -20.50
N HIS A 248 -17.63 -32.42 -20.22
CA HIS A 248 -17.49 -31.93 -18.84
C HIS A 248 -18.77 -32.21 -18.02
N ARG A 249 -18.65 -33.03 -16.97
CA ARG A 249 -19.73 -33.29 -16.01
C ARG A 249 -19.79 -32.14 -15.00
N TYR A 250 -20.85 -31.34 -15.05
CA TYR A 250 -21.09 -30.25 -14.11
C TYR A 250 -21.93 -30.74 -12.93
N LEU A 251 -21.32 -30.90 -11.75
CA LEU A 251 -22.09 -31.10 -10.52
C LEU A 251 -22.82 -29.80 -10.15
N LYS A 252 -24.16 -29.81 -10.16
CA LYS A 252 -24.99 -28.71 -9.67
C LYS A 252 -24.97 -28.71 -8.14
N VAL A 253 -23.97 -28.08 -7.54
CA VAL A 253 -23.90 -27.89 -6.08
C VAL A 253 -24.80 -26.72 -5.69
N GLU A 254 -25.85 -27.02 -4.92
CA GLU A 254 -26.73 -26.01 -4.33
C GLU A 254 -26.35 -25.76 -2.87
N LEU A 255 -26.28 -24.48 -2.47
CA LEU A 255 -26.04 -24.10 -1.07
C LEU A 255 -27.35 -24.30 -0.29
N VAL A 256 -27.44 -25.41 0.45
CA VAL A 256 -28.63 -25.71 1.26
C VAL A 256 -28.73 -24.79 2.48
N HIS A 257 -27.65 -24.69 3.27
CA HIS A 257 -27.59 -23.90 4.51
C HIS A 257 -26.20 -23.26 4.70
N SER A 258 -26.16 -22.18 5.48
CA SER A 258 -24.93 -21.57 6.01
C SER A 258 -24.97 -21.59 7.54
N PHE A 259 -23.83 -21.81 8.18
CA PHE A 259 -23.71 -21.92 9.64
C PHE A 259 -22.74 -20.87 10.17
N GLU A 260 -23.20 -19.97 11.03
CA GLU A 260 -22.34 -18.98 11.66
C GLU A 260 -21.67 -19.52 12.93
N HIS A 261 -20.40 -19.15 13.11
CA HIS A 261 -19.54 -19.54 14.23
C HIS A 261 -18.80 -18.30 14.74
N ARG A 262 -18.59 -18.20 16.06
CA ARG A 262 -17.88 -17.06 16.69
C ARG A 262 -16.35 -17.24 16.80
N SER A 263 -15.81 -18.25 16.13
CA SER A 263 -14.42 -18.69 16.19
C SER A 263 -14.07 -19.40 14.87
N VAL A 264 -12.78 -19.49 14.57
CA VAL A 264 -12.23 -20.44 13.59
C VAL A 264 -12.75 -21.85 13.90
N VAL A 265 -13.18 -22.57 12.85
CA VAL A 265 -13.50 -24.00 12.88
C VAL A 265 -12.24 -24.77 12.50
N CYS A 266 -11.86 -25.74 13.32
CA CYS A 266 -10.67 -26.56 13.12
C CYS A 266 -10.98 -27.94 12.52
N CYS A 267 -12.17 -28.48 12.80
CA CYS A 267 -12.62 -29.77 12.25
C CYS A 267 -14.15 -29.89 12.18
N VAL A 268 -14.65 -30.73 11.27
CA VAL A 268 -16.07 -31.07 11.14
C VAL A 268 -16.28 -32.57 10.95
N LYS A 269 -17.39 -33.13 11.42
CA LYS A 269 -17.84 -34.51 11.14
C LYS A 269 -19.36 -34.57 11.19
N PHE A 270 -19.98 -35.36 10.32
CA PHE A 270 -21.41 -35.68 10.37
C PHE A 270 -21.68 -36.90 11.29
N SER A 271 -22.89 -37.01 11.82
CA SER A 271 -23.39 -38.25 12.43
C SER A 271 -23.63 -39.33 11.37
N ALA A 272 -23.69 -40.60 11.79
CA ALA A 272 -23.82 -41.74 10.87
C ALA A 272 -25.15 -41.77 10.08
N ASP A 273 -26.19 -41.10 10.57
CA ASP A 273 -27.48 -40.89 9.90
C ASP A 273 -27.52 -39.61 9.04
N GLY A 274 -26.42 -38.85 8.96
CA GLY A 274 -26.32 -37.57 8.27
C GLY A 274 -27.10 -36.41 8.91
N ARG A 275 -27.83 -36.66 10.00
CA ARG A 275 -28.76 -35.69 10.59
C ARG A 275 -28.07 -34.54 11.30
N TYR A 276 -26.94 -34.79 11.95
CA TYR A 276 -26.23 -33.82 12.77
C TYR A 276 -24.84 -33.52 12.21
N LEU A 277 -24.44 -32.27 12.28
CA LEU A 277 -23.10 -31.79 11.96
C LEU A 277 -22.45 -31.25 13.23
N ALA A 278 -21.32 -31.84 13.62
CA ALA A 278 -20.46 -31.30 14.67
C ALA A 278 -19.34 -30.46 14.05
N ALA A 279 -19.09 -29.27 14.61
CA ALA A 279 -18.01 -28.37 14.24
C ALA A 279 -17.19 -28.01 15.50
N GLY A 280 -15.93 -28.45 15.52
CA GLY A 280 -14.98 -28.18 16.59
C GLY A 280 -14.22 -26.86 16.34
N CYS A 281 -14.25 -25.96 17.32
CA CYS A 281 -13.64 -24.64 17.27
C CYS A 281 -12.60 -24.47 18.40
N ASN A 282 -12.19 -23.24 18.68
CA ASN A 282 -11.47 -22.88 19.90
C ASN A 282 -12.39 -23.05 21.13
N GLN A 283 -11.96 -23.82 22.14
CA GLN A 283 -12.66 -24.18 23.40
C GLN A 283 -14.06 -24.85 23.28
N VAL A 284 -14.75 -24.73 22.15
CA VAL A 284 -16.19 -25.04 21.99
C VAL A 284 -16.42 -25.94 20.78
N THR A 285 -17.28 -26.95 20.93
CA THR A 285 -17.88 -27.69 19.81
C THR A 285 -19.35 -27.33 19.65
N TYR A 286 -19.75 -26.95 18.44
CA TYR A 286 -21.15 -26.71 18.07
C TYR A 286 -21.74 -27.94 17.39
N ILE A 287 -23.02 -28.25 17.67
CA ILE A 287 -23.78 -29.28 16.95
C ILE A 287 -25.03 -28.66 16.34
N TYR A 288 -25.21 -28.89 15.05
CA TYR A 288 -26.34 -28.41 14.24
C TYR A 288 -27.17 -29.58 13.72
N ASP A 289 -28.48 -29.41 13.60
CA ASP A 289 -29.36 -30.31 12.84
C ASP A 289 -29.37 -29.84 11.37
N VAL A 290 -29.00 -30.75 10.47
CA VAL A 290 -28.67 -30.47 9.07
C VAL A 290 -29.90 -30.17 8.22
N VAL A 291 -31.09 -30.57 8.67
CA VAL A 291 -32.35 -30.35 7.94
C VAL A 291 -32.96 -28.99 8.30
N SER A 292 -32.87 -28.60 9.57
CA SER A 292 -33.45 -27.35 10.10
C SER A 292 -32.48 -26.17 10.19
N ALA A 293 -31.19 -26.41 9.90
CA ALA A 293 -30.05 -25.52 10.20
C ALA A 293 -29.88 -25.12 11.69
N ALA A 294 -30.72 -25.65 12.58
CA ALA A 294 -30.79 -25.19 13.97
C ALA A 294 -29.62 -25.71 14.80
N ARG A 295 -29.02 -24.84 15.63
CA ARG A 295 -27.96 -25.23 16.57
C ARG A 295 -28.56 -25.97 17.77
N VAL A 296 -28.46 -27.29 17.75
CA VAL A 296 -29.01 -28.22 18.77
C VAL A 296 -28.23 -28.13 20.09
N ALA A 297 -26.90 -28.10 20.01
CA ALA A 297 -26.04 -28.07 21.19
C ALA A 297 -24.82 -27.15 21.03
N VAL A 298 -24.32 -26.74 22.18
CA VAL A 298 -23.01 -26.13 22.41
C VAL A 298 -22.36 -27.00 23.47
N LEU A 299 -21.12 -27.42 23.25
CA LEU A 299 -20.34 -28.28 24.14
C LEU A 299 -19.05 -27.53 24.46
N GLU A 300 -18.89 -27.11 25.71
CA GLU A 300 -17.85 -26.22 26.21
C GLU A 300 -17.41 -26.74 27.59
N ASP A 301 -16.11 -26.76 27.87
CA ASP A 301 -15.59 -27.29 29.14
C ASP A 301 -15.32 -26.15 30.13
N GLU A 302 -16.25 -25.98 31.08
CA GLU A 302 -16.16 -24.98 32.14
C GLU A 302 -14.95 -25.17 33.08
N THR A 303 -14.26 -26.32 33.01
CA THR A 303 -13.07 -26.61 33.85
C THR A 303 -11.75 -26.18 33.22
N THR A 304 -11.72 -25.90 31.91
CA THR A 304 -10.55 -25.28 31.27
C THR A 304 -10.55 -23.76 31.49
N GLY A 305 -9.46 -23.24 32.06
CA GLY A 305 -9.31 -21.81 32.34
C GLY A 305 -9.35 -20.93 31.09
N ARG A 306 -9.99 -19.76 31.17
CA ARG A 306 -10.31 -18.89 30.02
C ARG A 306 -9.10 -18.17 29.38
N ASP A 307 -7.90 -18.36 29.91
CA ASP A 307 -6.72 -17.54 29.60
C ASP A 307 -5.78 -18.14 28.53
N GLY A 308 -6.30 -18.97 27.61
CA GLY A 308 -5.52 -19.52 26.50
C GLY A 308 -6.36 -20.13 25.36
N ASP A 309 -5.85 -20.03 24.14
CA ASP A 309 -6.42 -20.70 22.97
C ASP A 309 -6.24 -22.22 23.07
N LEU A 310 -7.32 -22.97 22.83
CA LEU A 310 -7.37 -24.43 22.89
C LEU A 310 -8.15 -24.96 21.70
N TYR A 311 -7.46 -25.37 20.63
CA TYR A 311 -8.14 -25.81 19.41
C TYR A 311 -8.61 -27.26 19.51
N ILE A 312 -9.89 -27.49 19.25
CA ILE A 312 -10.45 -28.84 19.09
C ILE A 312 -10.08 -29.35 17.70
N ARG A 313 -9.02 -30.16 17.63
CA ARG A 313 -8.40 -30.64 16.39
C ARG A 313 -9.16 -31.77 15.72
N SER A 314 -9.95 -32.55 16.48
CA SER A 314 -10.75 -33.65 15.90
C SER A 314 -12.06 -33.90 16.66
N VAL A 315 -13.12 -34.25 15.92
CA VAL A 315 -14.42 -34.66 16.47
C VAL A 315 -14.95 -35.92 15.79
N SER A 316 -15.62 -36.78 16.55
CA SER A 316 -16.14 -38.06 16.06
C SER A 316 -17.44 -38.45 16.78
N PHE A 317 -18.46 -38.90 16.05
CA PHE A 317 -19.74 -39.34 16.62
C PHE A 317 -19.73 -40.84 16.94
N SER A 318 -20.41 -41.25 18.00
CA SER A 318 -20.79 -42.67 18.16
C SER A 318 -21.77 -43.10 17.05
N PRO A 319 -21.76 -44.36 16.61
CA PRO A 319 -22.66 -44.84 15.55
C PRO A 319 -24.16 -44.67 15.87
N ASP A 320 -24.52 -44.58 17.16
CA ASP A 320 -25.89 -44.37 17.62
C ASP A 320 -26.29 -42.89 17.77
N GLY A 321 -25.39 -41.96 17.41
CA GLY A 321 -25.60 -40.51 17.44
C GLY A 321 -25.75 -39.87 18.83
N LYS A 322 -25.60 -40.62 19.93
CA LYS A 322 -25.85 -40.11 21.30
C LYS A 322 -24.62 -39.47 21.95
N TYR A 323 -23.42 -39.84 21.49
CA TYR A 323 -22.16 -39.38 22.06
C TYR A 323 -21.26 -38.74 21.00
N LEU A 324 -20.46 -37.77 21.43
CA LEU A 324 -19.40 -37.16 20.63
C LEU A 324 -18.07 -37.28 21.37
N ALA A 325 -17.03 -37.73 20.69
CA ALA A 325 -15.65 -37.61 21.16
C ALA A 325 -15.02 -36.34 20.57
N THR A 326 -14.35 -35.54 21.39
CA THR A 326 -13.62 -34.33 20.96
C THR A 326 -12.18 -34.41 21.48
N GLY A 327 -11.20 -34.19 20.61
CA GLY A 327 -9.77 -34.21 20.93
C GLY A 327 -9.15 -32.83 20.71
N ALA A 328 -8.31 -32.40 21.64
CA ALA A 328 -7.73 -31.06 21.67
C ALA A 328 -6.24 -31.08 22.05
N GLU A 329 -5.64 -29.90 22.06
CA GLU A 329 -4.21 -29.67 22.34
C GLU A 329 -3.86 -29.77 23.83
N ASP A 330 -4.87 -29.74 24.72
CA ASP A 330 -4.72 -30.04 26.14
C ASP A 330 -4.49 -31.53 26.45
N LYS A 331 -4.30 -32.35 25.40
CA LYS A 331 -3.89 -33.76 25.45
C LYS A 331 -4.99 -34.71 25.95
N GLN A 332 -6.24 -34.21 26.04
CA GLN A 332 -7.38 -34.93 26.60
C GLN A 332 -8.46 -35.22 25.55
N ILE A 333 -9.06 -36.41 25.63
CA ILE A 333 -10.23 -36.78 24.83
C ILE A 333 -11.47 -36.65 25.72
N ARG A 334 -12.41 -35.79 25.34
CA ARG A 334 -13.69 -35.64 26.06
C ARG A 334 -14.78 -36.42 25.35
N ILE A 335 -15.50 -37.24 26.10
CA ILE A 335 -16.69 -37.96 25.62
C ILE A 335 -17.93 -37.23 26.15
N TRP A 336 -18.69 -36.61 25.25
CA TRP A 336 -19.88 -35.83 25.55
C TRP A 336 -21.14 -36.67 25.43
N GLU A 337 -22.07 -36.49 26.36
CA GLU A 337 -23.45 -37.01 26.26
C GLU A 337 -24.34 -35.92 25.64
N ILE A 338 -24.58 -35.98 24.33
CA ILE A 338 -25.13 -34.85 23.55
C ILE A 338 -26.48 -34.40 24.08
N GLY A 339 -27.38 -35.35 24.35
CA GLY A 339 -28.71 -35.08 24.90
C GLY A 339 -28.73 -34.49 26.32
N LYS A 340 -27.61 -34.55 27.04
CA LYS A 340 -27.44 -33.92 28.37
C LYS A 340 -26.41 -32.78 28.38
N LYS A 341 -25.84 -32.41 27.21
CA LYS A 341 -24.90 -31.29 27.00
C LYS A 341 -23.76 -31.22 28.02
N ARG A 342 -23.19 -32.38 28.38
CA ARG A 342 -22.16 -32.52 29.43
C ARG A 342 -21.11 -33.55 29.07
N ILE A 343 -19.92 -33.42 29.66
CA ILE A 343 -18.89 -34.46 29.62
C ILE A 343 -19.39 -35.67 30.43
N ARG A 344 -19.43 -36.85 29.79
CA ARG A 344 -19.68 -38.15 30.43
C ARG A 344 -18.39 -38.74 31.00
N ARG A 345 -17.28 -38.57 30.29
CA ARG A 345 -15.95 -39.07 30.68
C ARG A 345 -14.86 -38.26 29.97
N ILE A 346 -13.72 -38.10 30.64
CA ILE A 346 -12.46 -37.67 30.01
C ILE A 346 -11.54 -38.90 29.94
N LEU A 347 -10.90 -39.13 28.79
CA LEU A 347 -9.83 -40.10 28.62
C LEU A 347 -8.49 -39.35 28.63
N GLN A 348 -7.59 -39.76 29.51
CA GLN A 348 -6.29 -39.13 29.72
C GLN A 348 -5.17 -40.15 29.48
N GLY A 349 -4.01 -39.66 29.03
CA GLY A 349 -2.79 -40.46 28.93
C GLY A 349 -1.92 -40.18 27.71
N HIS A 350 -2.38 -39.37 26.74
CA HIS A 350 -1.52 -38.85 25.67
C HIS A 350 -0.58 -37.76 26.19
N ASP A 351 0.64 -37.73 25.69
CA ASP A 351 1.69 -36.79 26.15
C ASP A 351 1.78 -35.51 25.31
N GLN A 352 1.01 -35.40 24.21
CA GLN A 352 0.90 -34.25 23.29
C GLN A 352 -0.51 -34.17 22.68
N ASP A 353 -0.77 -33.15 21.86
CA ASP A 353 -2.01 -32.88 21.14
C ASP A 353 -2.62 -34.14 20.47
N ILE A 354 -3.95 -34.19 20.40
CA ILE A 354 -4.69 -35.24 19.70
C ILE A 354 -5.14 -34.71 18.33
N TYR A 355 -4.49 -35.16 17.25
CA TYR A 355 -4.79 -34.68 15.89
C TYR A 355 -5.96 -35.41 15.23
N SER A 356 -6.31 -36.62 15.67
CA SER A 356 -7.32 -37.45 14.99
C SER A 356 -8.07 -38.40 15.93
N LEU A 357 -9.38 -38.56 15.70
CA LEU A 357 -10.29 -39.45 16.45
C LEU A 357 -11.28 -40.19 15.54
N GLU A 358 -11.44 -41.50 15.75
CA GLU A 358 -12.48 -42.29 15.09
C GLU A 358 -13.10 -43.37 15.98
N PHE A 359 -14.43 -43.40 16.07
CA PHE A 359 -15.18 -44.50 16.70
C PHE A 359 -15.27 -45.71 15.76
N SER A 360 -15.22 -46.92 16.32
CA SER A 360 -15.54 -48.15 15.61
C SER A 360 -17.00 -48.17 15.11
N ARG A 361 -17.28 -48.92 14.04
CA ARG A 361 -18.65 -49.03 13.49
C ARG A 361 -19.63 -49.73 14.43
N ASP A 362 -19.13 -50.52 15.38
CA ASP A 362 -19.95 -51.13 16.45
C ASP A 362 -20.08 -50.25 17.72
N GLY A 363 -19.42 -49.08 17.74
CA GLY A 363 -19.44 -48.14 18.85
C GLY A 363 -18.74 -48.61 20.13
N ARG A 364 -18.01 -49.73 20.10
CA ARG A 364 -17.34 -50.29 21.29
C ARG A 364 -16.02 -49.63 21.62
N ILE A 365 -15.23 -49.28 20.60
CA ILE A 365 -13.89 -48.71 20.78
C ILE A 365 -13.76 -47.35 20.10
N LEU A 366 -12.88 -46.53 20.66
CA LEU A 366 -12.46 -45.25 20.09
C LEU A 366 -10.96 -45.35 19.78
N VAL A 367 -10.55 -44.87 18.61
CA VAL A 367 -9.14 -44.76 18.21
C VAL A 367 -8.73 -43.30 18.24
N SER A 368 -7.54 -43.00 18.77
CA SER A 368 -6.94 -41.66 18.77
C SER A 368 -5.52 -41.67 18.20
N GLY A 369 -5.13 -40.58 17.52
CA GLY A 369 -3.77 -40.32 17.05
C GLY A 369 -3.23 -39.01 17.63
N SER A 370 -1.96 -39.01 18.05
CA SER A 370 -1.33 -37.90 18.76
C SER A 370 0.11 -37.61 18.33
N GLY A 371 0.54 -36.36 18.56
CA GLY A 371 1.95 -35.95 18.49
C GLY A 371 2.88 -36.72 19.44
N ASP A 372 2.36 -37.48 20.42
CA ASP A 372 3.16 -38.29 21.36
C ASP A 372 3.78 -39.57 20.73
N ARG A 373 3.63 -39.72 19.41
CA ARG A 373 4.08 -40.85 18.59
C ARG A 373 3.32 -42.14 18.88
N THR A 374 2.07 -42.05 19.32
CA THR A 374 1.17 -43.19 19.51
C THR A 374 -0.17 -43.01 18.81
N ALA A 375 -0.68 -44.10 18.24
CA ALA A 375 -2.11 -44.31 18.13
C ALA A 375 -2.58 -45.13 19.34
N ARG A 376 -3.79 -44.90 19.84
CA ARG A 376 -4.32 -45.61 21.02
C ARG A 376 -5.74 -46.09 20.79
N LEU A 377 -6.02 -47.31 21.22
CA LEU A 377 -7.36 -47.89 21.23
C LEU A 377 -7.91 -47.77 22.66
N TRP A 378 -9.17 -47.35 22.78
CA TRP A 378 -9.83 -47.12 24.06
C TRP A 378 -11.14 -47.87 24.14
N ASP A 379 -11.37 -48.58 25.25
CA ASP A 379 -12.72 -48.77 25.77
C ASP A 379 -13.13 -47.44 26.39
N TRP A 380 -13.87 -46.65 25.64
CA TRP A 380 -14.32 -45.32 26.03
C TRP A 380 -15.43 -45.36 27.11
N ALA A 381 -16.11 -46.50 27.27
CA ALA A 381 -17.20 -46.67 28.22
C ALA A 381 -16.64 -46.94 29.62
N GLU A 382 -15.73 -47.90 29.75
CA GLU A 382 -14.96 -48.16 30.98
C GLU A 382 -13.92 -47.06 31.25
N GLY A 383 -13.36 -46.46 30.19
CA GLY A 383 -12.33 -45.42 30.27
C GLY A 383 -10.90 -45.97 30.24
N LYS A 384 -10.68 -47.16 29.67
CA LYS A 384 -9.39 -47.86 29.65
C LYS A 384 -8.75 -47.78 28.27
N CYS A 385 -7.45 -47.52 28.22
CA CYS A 385 -6.67 -47.78 27.00
C CYS A 385 -6.46 -49.30 26.87
N ILE A 386 -6.84 -49.87 25.74
CA ILE A 386 -6.70 -51.29 25.41
C ILE A 386 -5.29 -51.56 24.87
N HIS A 387 -4.88 -50.76 23.88
CA HIS A 387 -3.60 -50.88 23.18
C HIS A 387 -2.95 -49.51 22.94
N VAL A 388 -1.64 -49.43 23.17
CA VAL A 388 -0.80 -48.25 22.85
C VAL A 388 0.11 -48.58 21.68
N LEU A 389 -0.33 -48.22 20.48
CA LEU A 389 0.34 -48.49 19.21
C LEU A 389 1.42 -47.42 18.97
N ARG A 390 2.61 -47.62 19.55
CA ARG A 390 3.71 -46.65 19.49
C ARG A 390 4.51 -46.78 18.19
N VAL A 391 4.65 -45.68 17.46
CA VAL A 391 5.62 -45.51 16.37
C VAL A 391 7.03 -45.48 16.97
N LYS A 392 7.89 -46.39 16.52
CA LYS A 392 9.28 -46.53 16.99
C LYS A 392 10.23 -46.64 15.80
N GLU A 393 10.99 -45.58 15.53
CA GLU A 393 12.27 -45.68 14.81
C GLU A 393 13.13 -44.43 15.02
N HIS A 394 14.32 -44.41 14.42
CA HIS A 394 15.37 -43.42 14.65
C HIS A 394 15.44 -42.36 13.53
N ASP A 395 16.29 -41.34 13.71
CA ASP A 395 16.79 -40.41 12.69
C ASP A 395 15.82 -39.40 12.04
N GLN A 396 14.59 -39.22 12.57
CA GLN A 396 13.76 -38.03 12.26
C GLN A 396 13.27 -37.32 13.53
N LYS A 397 13.13 -35.98 13.46
CA LYS A 397 12.47 -35.18 14.49
C LYS A 397 10.96 -35.47 14.47
N ASP A 398 10.46 -35.92 15.62
CA ASP A 398 9.04 -36.04 15.98
C ASP A 398 8.12 -36.71 14.93
N PRO A 399 8.19 -38.06 14.80
CA PRO A 399 7.27 -38.85 13.99
C PRO A 399 5.84 -38.95 14.60
N GLY A 400 5.18 -37.81 14.75
CA GLY A 400 3.83 -37.70 15.30
C GLY A 400 2.76 -38.38 14.44
N VAL A 401 1.72 -38.90 15.08
CA VAL A 401 0.58 -39.54 14.41
C VAL A 401 -0.46 -38.48 14.06
N THR A 402 -0.59 -38.18 12.77
CA THR A 402 -1.46 -37.11 12.24
C THR A 402 -2.91 -37.56 12.06
N SER A 403 -3.12 -38.81 11.64
CA SER A 403 -4.42 -39.35 11.29
C SER A 403 -4.50 -40.83 11.65
N VAL A 404 -5.66 -41.24 12.18
CA VAL A 404 -6.02 -42.65 12.41
C VAL A 404 -7.31 -42.98 11.67
N ALA A 405 -7.45 -44.24 11.27
CA ALA A 405 -8.68 -44.82 10.73
C ALA A 405 -8.84 -46.25 11.24
N ILE A 406 -10.09 -46.73 11.32
CA ILE A 406 -10.42 -48.12 11.69
C ILE A 406 -11.16 -48.83 10.57
N SER A 407 -10.88 -50.12 10.37
CA SER A 407 -11.53 -50.90 9.32
C SER A 407 -13.03 -51.14 9.61
N PRO A 408 -13.88 -51.32 8.57
CA PRO A 408 -15.31 -51.57 8.73
C PRO A 408 -15.68 -52.79 9.60
N ASP A 409 -14.79 -53.77 9.72
CA ASP A 409 -14.94 -54.98 10.55
C ASP A 409 -14.30 -54.84 11.96
N ASN A 410 -13.78 -53.65 12.28
CA ASN A 410 -13.08 -53.29 13.51
C ASN A 410 -11.83 -54.14 13.83
N ARG A 411 -11.25 -54.85 12.84
CA ARG A 411 -10.05 -55.71 13.04
C ARG A 411 -8.73 -55.00 12.83
N LEU A 412 -8.68 -53.95 12.02
CA LEU A 412 -7.46 -53.25 11.64
C LEU A 412 -7.55 -51.78 12.04
N VAL A 413 -6.46 -51.25 12.60
CA VAL A 413 -6.27 -49.82 12.79
C VAL A 413 -5.11 -49.36 11.92
N ALA A 414 -5.35 -48.34 11.11
CA ALA A 414 -4.32 -47.68 10.30
C ALA A 414 -3.97 -46.32 10.91
N ALA A 415 -2.71 -45.91 10.80
CA ALA A 415 -2.30 -44.56 11.15
C ALA A 415 -1.30 -43.97 10.14
N GLY A 416 -1.55 -42.72 9.73
CA GLY A 416 -0.61 -41.87 9.02
C GLY A 416 0.31 -41.15 10.00
N SER A 417 1.53 -40.83 9.56
CA SER A 417 2.54 -40.21 10.42
C SER A 417 3.44 -39.23 9.66
N LEU A 418 4.05 -38.30 10.41
CA LEU A 418 4.97 -37.29 9.86
C LEU A 418 6.25 -37.91 9.26
N ASP A 419 6.61 -39.13 9.66
CA ASP A 419 7.73 -39.90 9.08
C ASP A 419 7.45 -40.49 7.69
N LYS A 420 6.37 -40.04 7.02
CA LYS A 420 6.01 -40.37 5.63
C LYS A 420 5.47 -41.80 5.44
N ILE A 421 5.24 -42.53 6.53
CA ILE A 421 4.86 -43.94 6.51
C ILE A 421 3.42 -44.09 7.00
N VAL A 422 2.68 -45.03 6.41
CA VAL A 422 1.41 -45.52 6.97
C VAL A 422 1.65 -46.88 7.61
N ARG A 423 1.14 -47.08 8.82
CA ARG A 423 1.28 -48.35 9.55
C ARG A 423 -0.10 -48.93 9.83
N VAL A 424 -0.20 -50.26 9.82
CA VAL A 424 -1.44 -50.98 10.13
C VAL A 424 -1.17 -51.98 11.25
N TRP A 425 -2.05 -51.99 12.24
CA TRP A 425 -2.01 -52.88 13.40
C TRP A 425 -3.28 -53.72 13.49
N ASP A 426 -3.14 -54.91 14.06
CA ASP A 426 -4.25 -55.75 14.50
C ASP A 426 -4.90 -55.14 15.75
N ALA A 427 -6.19 -54.82 15.68
CA ALA A 427 -6.92 -54.12 16.74
C ALA A 427 -7.18 -54.99 17.99
N VAL A 428 -7.11 -56.32 17.86
CA VAL A 428 -7.38 -57.27 18.95
C VAL A 428 -6.12 -57.52 19.77
N THR A 429 -4.98 -57.69 19.11
CA THR A 429 -3.70 -58.07 19.72
C THR A 429 -2.71 -56.91 19.87
N GLY A 430 -2.93 -55.78 19.20
CA GLY A 430 -2.06 -54.60 19.22
C GLY A 430 -0.77 -54.75 18.40
N ASN A 431 -0.58 -55.88 17.70
CA ASN A 431 0.62 -56.14 16.90
C ASN A 431 0.62 -55.32 15.61
N MET A 432 1.78 -54.76 15.24
CA MET A 432 1.97 -54.14 13.93
C MET A 432 2.00 -55.24 12.87
N LEU A 433 1.11 -55.15 11.89
CA LEU A 433 0.97 -56.11 10.80
C LEU A 433 1.75 -55.66 9.56
N GLU A 434 1.58 -54.39 9.18
CA GLU A 434 2.07 -53.86 7.91
C GLU A 434 2.68 -52.46 8.06
N ARG A 435 3.67 -52.18 7.20
CA ARG A 435 4.40 -50.92 7.12
C ARG A 435 4.45 -50.49 5.65
N LEU A 436 3.65 -49.49 5.32
CA LEU A 436 3.38 -49.04 3.97
C LEU A 436 4.23 -47.80 3.66
N GLU A 437 5.34 -48.02 2.95
CA GLU A 437 6.31 -46.99 2.58
C GLU A 437 6.14 -46.56 1.12
N GLY A 438 6.31 -45.27 0.82
CA GLY A 438 6.30 -44.77 -0.56
C GLY A 438 5.91 -43.30 -0.74
N HIS A 439 5.25 -42.68 0.25
CA HIS A 439 5.06 -41.23 0.22
C HIS A 439 6.42 -40.50 0.34
N LYS A 440 6.57 -39.39 -0.38
CA LYS A 440 7.81 -38.60 -0.38
C LYS A 440 7.85 -37.57 0.75
N ASP A 441 6.72 -37.33 1.39
CA ASP A 441 6.51 -36.38 2.48
C ASP A 441 5.43 -36.88 3.46
N SER A 442 5.28 -36.16 4.56
CA SER A 442 4.40 -36.43 5.70
C SER A 442 3.00 -36.87 5.27
N VAL A 443 2.47 -37.94 5.87
CA VAL A 443 1.08 -38.37 5.66
C VAL A 443 0.18 -37.56 6.59
N TYR A 444 -0.93 -37.02 6.08
CA TYR A 444 -1.85 -36.18 6.85
C TYR A 444 -3.25 -36.79 7.01
N SER A 445 -3.63 -37.76 6.18
CA SER A 445 -4.94 -38.40 6.27
C SER A 445 -4.88 -39.84 5.78
N VAL A 446 -5.59 -40.74 6.47
CA VAL A 446 -5.82 -42.14 6.07
C VAL A 446 -7.31 -42.48 6.16
N ALA A 447 -7.80 -43.36 5.28
CA ALA A 447 -9.18 -43.87 5.29
C ALA A 447 -9.24 -45.30 4.73
N PHE A 448 -10.07 -46.16 5.34
CA PHE A 448 -10.37 -47.50 4.82
C PHE A 448 -11.53 -47.46 3.83
N MET A 449 -11.40 -48.17 2.70
CA MET A 449 -12.52 -48.48 1.82
C MET A 449 -13.57 -49.36 2.52
N PRO A 450 -14.84 -49.36 2.05
CA PRO A 450 -15.89 -50.20 2.62
C PRO A 450 -15.62 -51.73 2.59
N ASP A 451 -14.65 -52.19 1.78
CA ASP A 451 -14.25 -53.59 1.70
C ASP A 451 -13.41 -54.09 2.89
N GLY A 452 -12.88 -53.17 3.71
CA GLY A 452 -11.96 -53.44 4.83
C GLY A 452 -10.59 -54.02 4.45
N LYS A 453 -10.30 -54.15 3.15
CA LYS A 453 -9.06 -54.74 2.60
C LYS A 453 -8.21 -53.72 1.87
N THR A 454 -8.78 -52.57 1.53
CA THR A 454 -8.13 -51.51 0.75
C THR A 454 -8.05 -50.24 1.59
N LEU A 455 -6.85 -49.67 1.69
CA LEU A 455 -6.57 -48.47 2.47
C LEU A 455 -6.12 -47.33 1.55
N VAL A 456 -6.52 -46.10 1.85
CA VAL A 456 -6.13 -44.90 1.10
C VAL A 456 -5.43 -43.90 2.02
N SER A 457 -4.38 -43.25 1.52
CA SER A 457 -3.62 -42.21 2.25
C SER A 457 -3.37 -40.97 1.41
N GLY A 458 -3.38 -39.79 2.05
CA GLY A 458 -3.05 -38.49 1.46
C GLY A 458 -1.87 -37.81 2.17
N SER A 459 -1.00 -37.14 1.39
CA SER A 459 0.30 -36.62 1.85
C SER A 459 0.59 -35.20 1.36
N LEU A 460 1.52 -34.53 2.06
CA LEU A 460 2.15 -33.29 1.58
C LEU A 460 2.94 -33.48 0.27
N ASP A 461 3.23 -34.73 -0.15
CA ASP A 461 3.83 -35.01 -1.47
C ASP A 461 2.90 -34.76 -2.67
N LYS A 462 1.69 -34.24 -2.40
CA LYS A 462 0.64 -33.86 -3.37
C LYS A 462 -0.04 -35.05 -4.05
N THR A 463 0.23 -36.27 -3.57
CA THR A 463 -0.39 -37.50 -4.09
C THR A 463 -1.35 -38.11 -3.08
N LEU A 464 -2.23 -38.99 -3.60
CA LEU A 464 -2.84 -40.03 -2.79
C LEU A 464 -2.27 -41.39 -3.20
N ARG A 465 -2.29 -42.34 -2.27
CA ARG A 465 -1.90 -43.74 -2.52
C ARG A 465 -3.00 -44.68 -2.04
N MET A 466 -3.27 -45.71 -2.83
CA MET A 466 -4.15 -46.81 -2.46
C MET A 466 -3.33 -48.08 -2.30
N TRP A 467 -3.59 -48.80 -1.21
CA TRP A 467 -2.83 -49.94 -0.74
C TRP A 467 -3.74 -51.14 -0.58
N GLN A 468 -3.38 -52.28 -1.18
CA GLN A 468 -4.06 -53.54 -0.93
C GLN A 468 -3.41 -54.22 0.27
N LEU A 469 -4.22 -54.50 1.31
CA LEU A 469 -3.81 -55.25 2.49
C LEU A 469 -4.03 -56.75 2.26
N GLY A 470 -3.10 -57.58 2.74
CA GLY A 470 -3.17 -59.04 2.60
C GLY A 470 -4.40 -59.65 3.28
N THR A 471 -5.14 -60.51 2.57
CA THR A 471 -6.34 -61.17 3.10
C THR A 471 -6.00 -62.18 4.19
N SER A 472 -6.81 -62.21 5.25
CA SER A 472 -6.51 -62.85 6.54
C SER A 472 -6.59 -64.40 6.59
N GLU A 473 -6.28 -65.11 5.50
CA GLU A 473 -6.22 -66.58 5.48
C GLU A 473 -4.77 -67.04 5.25
N ARG A 474 -4.05 -67.14 6.38
CA ARG A 474 -2.59 -67.35 6.51
C ARG A 474 -1.75 -66.18 5.96
N TYR A 475 -1.13 -65.44 6.89
CA TYR A 475 -0.01 -64.55 6.59
C TYR A 475 1.20 -65.37 6.09
N ASP A 476 1.30 -65.56 4.78
CA ASP A 476 2.56 -65.92 4.14
C ASP A 476 3.49 -64.69 4.15
N ARG A 477 4.71 -64.87 4.66
CA ARG A 477 5.72 -63.80 4.82
C ARG A 477 6.19 -63.20 3.48
N ASN A 478 5.84 -63.82 2.35
CA ASN A 478 6.27 -63.38 1.02
C ASN A 478 5.30 -62.40 0.34
N ASN A 479 4.02 -62.33 0.75
CA ASN A 479 3.02 -61.52 0.06
C ASN A 479 2.85 -60.14 0.72
N ARG A 480 3.81 -59.23 0.49
CA ARG A 480 3.81 -57.87 1.07
C ARG A 480 2.65 -57.02 0.54
N SER A 481 2.00 -56.27 1.43
CA SER A 481 1.01 -55.26 1.01
C SER A 481 1.64 -54.24 0.05
N ALA A 482 0.97 -54.01 -1.08
CA ALA A 482 1.52 -53.23 -2.19
C ALA A 482 0.74 -51.91 -2.41
N CYS A 483 1.45 -50.88 -2.87
CA CYS A 483 0.83 -49.66 -3.37
C CYS A 483 0.21 -49.93 -4.75
N THR A 484 -1.06 -50.33 -4.77
CA THR A 484 -1.82 -50.68 -5.98
C THR A 484 -1.94 -49.51 -6.95
N GLN A 485 -2.08 -48.28 -6.43
CA GLN A 485 -2.27 -47.09 -7.27
C GLN A 485 -1.74 -45.81 -6.60
N VAL A 486 -1.31 -44.85 -7.42
CA VAL A 486 -0.92 -43.50 -7.01
C VAL A 486 -1.74 -42.51 -7.80
N PHE A 487 -2.42 -41.59 -7.11
CA PHE A 487 -3.29 -40.58 -7.70
C PHE A 487 -2.53 -39.25 -7.74
N THR A 488 -2.31 -38.73 -8.95
CA THR A 488 -1.55 -37.50 -9.19
C THR A 488 -2.42 -36.50 -9.94
N GLY A 489 -2.70 -35.35 -9.32
CA GLY A 489 -3.59 -34.34 -9.92
C GLY A 489 -3.89 -33.15 -9.03
N HIS A 490 -3.59 -33.22 -7.72
CA HIS A 490 -3.56 -32.03 -6.87
C HIS A 490 -2.29 -31.21 -7.14
N LYS A 491 -2.41 -29.88 -7.08
CA LYS A 491 -1.32 -28.91 -7.30
C LYS A 491 -0.55 -28.58 -6.03
N ASP A 492 -1.14 -28.88 -4.86
CA ASP A 492 -0.57 -28.63 -3.54
C ASP A 492 -0.95 -29.75 -2.54
N PHE A 493 -0.46 -29.66 -1.31
CA PHE A 493 -0.56 -30.67 -0.26
C PHE A 493 -1.96 -31.27 -0.10
N VAL A 494 -2.06 -32.61 -0.03
CA VAL A 494 -3.33 -33.31 0.29
C VAL A 494 -3.45 -33.40 1.81
N LEU A 495 -4.50 -32.82 2.36
CA LEU A 495 -4.69 -32.67 3.81
C LEU A 495 -5.80 -33.57 4.37
N SER A 496 -6.71 -34.04 3.52
CA SER A 496 -7.82 -34.93 3.91
C SER A 496 -8.14 -35.93 2.80
N VAL A 497 -8.46 -37.17 3.18
CA VAL A 497 -9.06 -38.18 2.30
C VAL A 497 -10.25 -38.86 2.97
N ALA A 498 -11.27 -39.20 2.18
CA ALA A 498 -12.42 -40.00 2.57
C ALA A 498 -12.80 -40.95 1.43
N THR A 499 -13.64 -41.94 1.73
CA THR A 499 -14.18 -42.91 0.76
C THR A 499 -15.70 -42.92 0.85
N THR A 500 -16.41 -43.00 -0.26
CA THR A 500 -17.88 -43.11 -0.22
C THR A 500 -18.33 -44.46 0.38
N PRO A 501 -19.50 -44.55 1.05
CA PRO A 501 -19.94 -45.77 1.73
C PRO A 501 -20.18 -46.98 0.79
N ASP A 502 -20.40 -46.72 -0.49
CA ASP A 502 -20.56 -47.69 -1.58
C ASP A 502 -19.21 -48.11 -2.23
N GLY A 503 -18.11 -47.42 -1.92
CA GLY A 503 -16.81 -47.65 -2.54
C GLY A 503 -16.70 -47.17 -3.99
N HIS A 504 -17.63 -46.34 -4.48
CA HIS A 504 -17.58 -45.79 -5.83
C HIS A 504 -16.52 -44.70 -6.02
N TRP A 505 -16.27 -43.84 -5.02
CA TRP A 505 -15.30 -42.75 -5.11
C TRP A 505 -14.37 -42.66 -3.89
N ILE A 506 -13.12 -42.33 -4.18
CA ILE A 506 -12.21 -41.68 -3.22
C ILE A 506 -12.43 -40.16 -3.35
N VAL A 507 -12.48 -39.45 -2.23
CA VAL A 507 -12.66 -38.00 -2.17
C VAL A 507 -11.50 -37.38 -1.41
N SER A 508 -10.86 -36.34 -1.96
CA SER A 508 -9.68 -35.72 -1.35
C SER A 508 -9.74 -34.19 -1.32
N GLY A 509 -9.33 -33.62 -0.19
CA GLY A 509 -9.20 -32.18 0.02
C GLY A 509 -7.73 -31.76 0.05
N SER A 510 -7.39 -30.71 -0.70
CA SER A 510 -6.03 -30.18 -0.80
C SER A 510 -5.97 -28.68 -0.54
N LYS A 511 -4.77 -28.23 -0.15
CA LYS A 511 -4.38 -26.82 -0.09
C LYS A 511 -4.48 -26.10 -1.44
N ASP A 512 -4.59 -26.83 -2.55
CA ASP A 512 -4.84 -26.26 -3.90
C ASP A 512 -6.26 -25.71 -4.12
N ARG A 513 -7.11 -25.73 -3.07
CA ARG A 513 -8.49 -25.23 -3.05
C ARG A 513 -9.51 -26.09 -3.82
N GLY A 514 -9.08 -27.23 -4.36
CA GLY A 514 -9.95 -28.24 -4.95
C GLY A 514 -10.32 -29.35 -3.98
N VAL A 515 -11.56 -29.85 -4.10
CA VAL A 515 -11.94 -31.19 -3.63
C VAL A 515 -12.06 -32.09 -4.86
N GLN A 516 -11.25 -33.15 -4.94
CA GLN A 516 -11.24 -34.08 -6.09
C GLN A 516 -11.98 -35.38 -5.77
N PHE A 517 -12.68 -35.89 -6.77
CA PHE A 517 -13.34 -37.19 -6.76
C PHE A 517 -12.62 -38.11 -7.75
N TRP A 518 -12.18 -39.28 -7.29
CA TRP A 518 -11.41 -40.24 -8.07
C TRP A 518 -12.14 -41.58 -8.14
N ASP A 519 -12.14 -42.21 -9.32
CA ASP A 519 -12.54 -43.62 -9.43
C ASP A 519 -11.35 -44.51 -8.97
N PRO A 520 -11.51 -45.30 -7.90
CA PRO A 520 -10.44 -46.18 -7.38
C PRO A 520 -10.07 -47.34 -8.32
N ARG A 521 -10.77 -47.52 -9.43
CA ARG A 521 -10.51 -48.57 -10.43
C ARG A 521 -9.62 -48.07 -11.56
N THR A 522 -9.80 -46.80 -11.96
CA THR A 522 -9.10 -46.20 -13.11
C THR A 522 -7.94 -45.30 -12.69
N GLY A 523 -7.95 -44.79 -11.44
CA GLY A 523 -7.00 -43.81 -10.95
C GLY A 523 -7.24 -42.38 -11.43
N GLN A 524 -8.31 -42.15 -12.22
CA GLN A 524 -8.58 -40.85 -12.84
C GLN A 524 -9.50 -39.98 -11.97
N THR A 525 -9.28 -38.67 -12.03
CA THR A 525 -10.20 -37.67 -11.47
C THR A 525 -11.46 -37.62 -12.34
N GLU A 526 -12.61 -37.98 -11.78
CA GLU A 526 -13.91 -37.88 -12.46
C GLU A 526 -14.40 -36.42 -12.52
N PHE A 527 -14.26 -35.69 -11.41
CA PHE A 527 -14.52 -34.25 -11.34
C PHE A 527 -13.82 -33.60 -10.13
N MET A 528 -13.68 -32.28 -10.19
CA MET A 528 -13.14 -31.45 -9.10
C MET A 528 -14.16 -30.39 -8.73
N LEU A 529 -14.54 -30.31 -7.46
CA LEU A 529 -15.29 -29.20 -6.90
C LEU A 529 -14.32 -28.05 -6.58
N GLN A 530 -14.42 -26.96 -7.34
CA GLN A 530 -13.67 -25.71 -7.11
C GLN A 530 -14.58 -24.70 -6.41
N GLY A 531 -14.62 -24.77 -5.07
CA GLY A 531 -15.48 -23.94 -4.23
C GLY A 531 -14.74 -23.14 -3.15
N HIS A 532 -13.57 -23.60 -2.70
CA HIS A 532 -12.78 -22.95 -1.63
C HIS A 532 -12.00 -21.73 -2.13
N LYS A 533 -12.73 -20.78 -2.72
CA LYS A 533 -12.20 -19.47 -3.05
C LYS A 533 -11.93 -18.72 -1.74
N ASN A 534 -10.66 -18.52 -1.41
CA ASN A 534 -10.24 -17.15 -1.14
C ASN A 534 -10.48 -16.36 -2.44
N SER A 535 -11.72 -15.91 -2.62
CA SER A 535 -12.00 -14.68 -3.33
C SER A 535 -11.68 -13.60 -2.32
N ASP A 536 -10.62 -12.84 -2.57
CA ASP A 536 -10.31 -11.63 -1.81
C ASP A 536 -11.58 -10.78 -1.83
N PRO A 537 -12.27 -10.61 -0.69
CA PRO A 537 -13.72 -10.42 -0.72
C PRO A 537 -14.06 -9.11 -1.42
N ILE A 538 -14.76 -9.22 -2.56
CA ILE A 538 -15.10 -8.07 -3.40
C ILE A 538 -16.35 -7.42 -2.82
N PHE A 539 -16.14 -6.42 -1.97
CA PHE A 539 -17.22 -5.64 -1.40
C PHE A 539 -17.86 -4.77 -2.51
N PRO A 540 -19.20 -4.85 -2.70
CA PRO A 540 -19.88 -4.01 -3.67
C PRO A 540 -19.87 -2.54 -3.23
N VAL A 541 -20.17 -1.63 -4.17
CA VAL A 541 -20.55 -0.25 -3.82
C VAL A 541 -21.69 -0.31 -2.79
N PRO A 542 -21.56 0.33 -1.61
CA PRO A 542 -22.59 0.30 -0.58
C PRO A 542 -23.91 0.87 -1.11
N ALA A 543 -24.99 0.10 -0.99
CA ALA A 543 -26.31 0.45 -1.53
C ALA A 543 -26.82 1.83 -1.07
N ARG A 544 -26.36 2.31 0.09
CA ARG A 544 -26.70 3.63 0.63
C ARG A 544 -26.21 4.79 -0.26
N LEU A 545 -25.03 4.66 -0.88
CA LEU A 545 -24.48 5.69 -1.79
C LEU A 545 -25.26 5.78 -3.10
N LEU A 546 -26.01 4.74 -3.48
CA LEU A 546 -26.85 4.70 -4.66
C LEU A 546 -28.35 4.85 -4.33
N GLY A 547 -28.67 5.12 -3.07
CA GLY A 547 -30.03 5.29 -2.55
C GLY A 547 -30.39 6.75 -2.28
N PRO A 548 -31.69 7.08 -2.20
CA PRO A 548 -32.17 8.46 -2.04
C PRO A 548 -31.87 9.10 -0.67
N GLU A 549 -31.22 8.38 0.24
CA GLU A 549 -30.71 8.92 1.53
C GLU A 549 -29.47 9.80 1.35
N CYS A 550 -28.75 9.67 0.24
CA CYS A 550 -27.47 10.34 -0.01
C CYS A 550 -27.53 11.19 -1.29
N PRO A 551 -26.62 12.17 -1.46
CA PRO A 551 -26.38 12.77 -2.77
C PRO A 551 -25.97 11.70 -3.80
N THR A 552 -26.37 11.89 -5.06
CA THR A 552 -25.94 11.03 -6.16
C THR A 552 -24.43 11.18 -6.39
N PRO A 553 -23.61 10.11 -6.31
CA PRO A 553 -22.17 10.23 -6.46
C PRO A 553 -21.76 10.78 -7.83
N TYR A 554 -20.64 11.52 -7.88
CA TYR A 554 -20.16 12.11 -9.14
C TYR A 554 -19.80 11.06 -10.21
N VAL A 555 -19.44 9.84 -9.78
CA VAL A 555 -19.20 8.68 -10.66
C VAL A 555 -19.92 7.47 -10.08
N THR A 556 -20.89 6.92 -10.83
CA THR A 556 -21.82 5.87 -10.35
C THR A 556 -21.59 4.50 -11.00
N SER A 557 -20.68 4.39 -11.98
CA SER A 557 -20.35 3.12 -12.62
C SER A 557 -18.87 3.02 -13.03
N MET A 558 -18.38 1.78 -13.17
CA MET A 558 -17.02 1.53 -13.65
C MET A 558 -16.85 1.94 -15.12
N GLU A 559 -17.93 1.99 -15.88
CA GLU A 559 -17.97 2.41 -17.28
C GLU A 559 -17.77 3.93 -17.38
N GLN A 560 -18.44 4.70 -16.52
CA GLN A 560 -18.25 6.14 -16.39
C GLN A 560 -16.84 6.48 -15.89
N TYR A 561 -16.34 5.75 -14.88
CA TYR A 561 -14.96 5.88 -14.41
C TYR A 561 -13.95 5.63 -15.55
N LYS A 562 -14.09 4.52 -16.30
CA LYS A 562 -13.19 4.18 -17.41
C LYS A 562 -13.18 5.25 -18.49
N ALA A 563 -14.35 5.77 -18.88
CA ALA A 563 -14.45 6.82 -19.89
C ALA A 563 -13.70 8.11 -19.46
N LEU A 564 -13.91 8.56 -18.22
CA LEU A 564 -13.22 9.73 -17.67
C LEU A 564 -11.72 9.50 -17.50
N TRP A 565 -11.31 8.33 -17.02
CA TRP A 565 -9.90 7.96 -16.89
C TRP A 565 -9.21 7.89 -18.26
N GLU A 566 -9.81 7.22 -19.25
CA GLU A 566 -9.27 7.16 -20.61
C GLU A 566 -9.17 8.54 -21.26
N GLU A 567 -10.13 9.44 -21.09
CA GLU A 567 -10.00 10.82 -21.60
C GLU A 567 -8.87 11.57 -20.87
N SER A 568 -8.78 11.46 -19.55
CA SER A 568 -7.74 12.11 -18.76
C SER A 568 -6.32 11.64 -19.07
N VAL A 569 -6.17 10.40 -19.56
CA VAL A 569 -4.89 9.78 -19.92
C VAL A 569 -4.54 10.02 -21.39
N LYS A 570 -5.52 9.94 -22.31
CA LYS A 570 -5.33 10.11 -23.76
C LYS A 570 -5.29 11.57 -24.20
N ASN A 571 -6.10 12.43 -23.58
CA ASN A 571 -6.27 13.85 -23.93
C ASN A 571 -6.10 14.78 -22.69
N PRO A 572 -5.00 14.67 -21.92
CA PRO A 572 -4.82 15.39 -20.66
C PRO A 572 -5.00 16.91 -20.81
N SER A 573 -4.46 17.50 -21.89
CA SER A 573 -4.56 18.94 -22.16
C SER A 573 -6.01 19.43 -22.34
N LYS A 574 -6.93 18.59 -22.83
CA LYS A 574 -8.35 18.92 -22.86
C LYS A 574 -8.95 18.72 -21.47
N PHE A 575 -8.85 17.50 -20.94
CA PHE A 575 -9.48 17.08 -19.68
C PHE A 575 -9.16 18.02 -18.51
N PHE A 576 -7.87 18.27 -18.26
CA PHE A 576 -7.43 19.17 -17.21
C PHE A 576 -7.58 20.65 -17.60
N GLY A 577 -7.49 20.98 -18.89
CA GLY A 577 -7.70 22.34 -19.40
C GLY A 577 -9.14 22.84 -19.25
N ASP A 578 -10.13 21.95 -19.27
CA ASP A 578 -11.54 22.29 -19.03
C ASP A 578 -11.84 22.28 -17.53
N LEU A 579 -11.44 21.24 -16.79
CA LEU A 579 -11.61 21.17 -15.34
C LEU A 579 -10.93 22.34 -14.59
N ALA A 580 -9.76 22.80 -15.03
CA ALA A 580 -9.07 23.94 -14.41
C ALA A 580 -9.83 25.27 -14.60
N LYS A 581 -10.63 25.42 -15.67
CA LYS A 581 -11.48 26.59 -15.90
C LYS A 581 -12.81 26.50 -15.15
N GLU A 582 -13.37 25.30 -15.00
CA GLU A 582 -14.58 25.05 -14.20
C GLU A 582 -14.31 25.28 -12.70
N THR A 583 -13.22 24.73 -12.18
CA THR A 583 -13.05 24.51 -10.73
C THR A 583 -12.17 25.53 -10.03
N LEU A 584 -11.23 26.17 -10.73
CA LEU A 584 -10.34 27.19 -10.17
C LEU A 584 -10.65 28.58 -10.72
N SER A 585 -10.52 29.58 -9.86
CA SER A 585 -10.70 30.99 -10.15
C SER A 585 -9.34 31.65 -10.42
N TRP A 586 -9.17 32.16 -11.63
CA TRP A 586 -7.93 32.73 -12.15
C TRP A 586 -8.03 34.27 -12.18
N SER A 587 -6.97 34.98 -11.80
CA SER A 587 -6.84 36.41 -12.06
C SER A 587 -6.46 36.69 -13.51
N LYS A 588 -5.86 35.71 -14.19
CA LYS A 588 -5.52 35.72 -15.61
C LYS A 588 -5.59 34.28 -16.15
N PRO A 589 -6.36 33.99 -17.20
CA PRO A 589 -6.42 32.64 -17.77
C PRO A 589 -5.07 32.16 -18.31
N PHE A 590 -4.83 30.86 -18.21
CA PHE A 590 -3.72 30.18 -18.90
C PHE A 590 -4.01 29.99 -20.39
N THR A 591 -2.95 29.81 -21.19
CA THR A 591 -3.09 29.38 -22.59
C THR A 591 -2.52 27.97 -22.82
N THR A 592 -1.37 27.64 -22.23
CA THR A 592 -0.71 26.32 -22.37
C THR A 592 -1.06 25.42 -21.18
N VAL A 593 -1.81 24.33 -21.42
CA VAL A 593 -2.30 23.45 -20.35
C VAL A 593 -1.22 22.57 -19.73
N GLN A 594 -0.32 22.02 -20.55
CA GLN A 594 0.76 21.13 -20.14
C GLN A 594 1.98 21.40 -21.02
N ASN A 595 3.17 21.41 -20.41
CA ASN A 595 4.47 21.49 -21.06
C ASN A 595 5.50 20.59 -20.36
N GLY A 596 6.60 20.31 -21.05
CA GLY A 596 7.75 19.58 -20.48
C GLY A 596 7.57 18.07 -20.34
N SER A 597 8.57 17.42 -19.73
CA SER A 597 8.82 15.99 -19.83
C SER A 597 9.53 15.41 -18.60
N PHE A 598 9.42 14.10 -18.39
CA PHE A 598 10.24 13.39 -17.39
C PHE A 598 11.73 13.31 -17.79
N GLN A 599 12.03 13.37 -19.08
CA GLN A 599 13.39 13.25 -19.61
C GLN A 599 14.23 14.50 -19.32
N GLN A 600 13.60 15.68 -19.31
CA GLN A 600 14.27 16.97 -19.01
C GLN A 600 13.97 17.47 -17.58
N GLY A 601 12.90 16.98 -16.93
CA GLY A 601 12.51 17.38 -15.57
C GLY A 601 11.69 18.67 -15.50
N ASP A 602 11.30 19.21 -16.65
CA ASP A 602 10.75 20.55 -16.87
C ASP A 602 9.21 20.61 -16.88
N VAL A 603 8.55 19.62 -16.27
CA VAL A 603 7.09 19.46 -16.24
C VAL A 603 6.41 20.73 -15.69
N ALA A 604 5.52 21.32 -16.49
CA ALA A 604 4.73 22.48 -16.12
C ALA A 604 3.27 22.35 -16.61
N TRP A 605 2.36 23.02 -15.91
CA TRP A 605 0.92 23.01 -16.16
C TRP A 605 0.35 24.43 -16.06
N PHE A 606 -0.65 24.72 -16.90
CA PHE A 606 -1.38 26.00 -16.93
C PHE A 606 -0.47 27.24 -16.99
N LEU A 607 0.54 27.20 -17.86
CA LEU A 607 1.45 28.33 -18.07
C LEU A 607 0.68 29.58 -18.54
N GLU A 608 1.34 30.73 -18.45
CA GLU A 608 0.78 32.07 -18.63
C GLU A 608 -0.31 32.47 -17.62
N GLY A 609 -1.01 31.52 -17.00
CA GLY A 609 -2.11 31.76 -16.07
C GLY A 609 -1.66 32.19 -14.68
N GLU A 610 -2.42 33.10 -14.09
CA GLU A 610 -2.21 33.62 -12.73
C GLU A 610 -3.45 33.42 -11.88
N LEU A 611 -3.25 33.10 -10.61
CA LEU A 611 -4.28 32.85 -9.60
C LEU A 611 -3.77 33.22 -8.20
N ASN A 612 -4.55 32.91 -7.16
CA ASN A 612 -4.06 32.84 -5.80
C ASN A 612 -4.76 31.69 -5.04
N ALA A 613 -4.00 30.89 -4.29
CA ALA A 613 -4.57 29.74 -3.57
C ALA A 613 -5.49 30.17 -2.42
N ALA A 614 -5.14 31.22 -1.66
CA ALA A 614 -6.00 31.74 -0.59
C ALA A 614 -7.31 32.33 -1.14
N TYR A 615 -7.29 32.97 -2.31
CA TYR A 615 -8.53 33.41 -2.98
C TYR A 615 -9.47 32.23 -3.32
N ASN A 616 -8.88 31.13 -3.81
CA ASN A 616 -9.62 29.92 -4.17
C ASN A 616 -10.12 29.12 -2.96
N CYS A 617 -9.37 29.14 -1.86
CA CYS A 617 -9.70 28.48 -0.60
C CYS A 617 -10.56 29.33 0.34
N ILE A 618 -10.66 30.65 0.15
CA ILE A 618 -11.37 31.55 1.08
C ILE A 618 -12.24 32.57 0.35
N ASP A 619 -11.64 33.55 -0.34
CA ASP A 619 -12.35 34.77 -0.78
C ASP A 619 -13.60 34.46 -1.61
N ARG A 620 -13.51 33.55 -2.59
CA ARG A 620 -14.66 33.21 -3.44
C ARG A 620 -15.83 32.60 -2.64
N HIS A 621 -15.53 31.84 -1.60
CA HIS A 621 -16.52 31.20 -0.71
C HIS A 621 -17.03 32.16 0.36
N ALA A 622 -16.19 33.07 0.84
CA ALA A 622 -16.57 34.15 1.76
C ALA A 622 -17.45 35.21 1.08
N LEU A 623 -17.28 35.44 -0.24
CA LEU A 623 -18.15 36.31 -1.03
C LEU A 623 -19.52 35.67 -1.33
N ALA A 624 -19.57 34.34 -1.54
CA ALA A 624 -20.81 33.63 -1.85
C ALA A 624 -21.62 33.21 -0.61
N THR A 625 -20.96 32.67 0.40
CA THR A 625 -21.56 32.11 1.62
C THR A 625 -20.73 32.47 2.87
N PRO A 626 -20.68 33.76 3.27
CA PRO A 626 -19.79 34.22 4.34
C PRO A 626 -19.97 33.50 5.67
N GLU A 627 -21.21 33.15 6.04
CA GLU A 627 -21.53 32.47 7.32
C GLU A 627 -21.39 30.94 7.25
N LYS A 628 -21.01 30.34 6.10
CA LYS A 628 -20.73 28.90 6.06
C LYS A 628 -19.51 28.62 6.92
N ILE A 629 -19.58 27.60 7.77
CA ILE A 629 -18.44 27.16 8.59
C ILE A 629 -17.37 26.60 7.65
N ALA A 630 -16.20 27.22 7.64
CA ALA A 630 -15.03 26.74 6.91
C ALA A 630 -14.28 25.69 7.74
N ILE A 631 -14.04 25.98 9.02
CA ILE A 631 -13.26 25.11 9.92
C ILE A 631 -14.05 24.82 11.20
N ILE A 632 -14.18 23.54 11.55
CA ILE A 632 -14.54 23.08 12.89
C ILE A 632 -13.25 22.69 13.59
N HIS A 633 -12.86 23.44 14.63
CA HIS A 633 -11.75 23.07 15.50
C HIS A 633 -12.27 22.29 16.71
N GLU A 634 -11.82 21.04 16.84
CA GLU A 634 -12.01 20.18 18.00
C GLU A 634 -10.67 20.12 18.77
N GLY A 635 -10.57 20.91 19.84
CA GLY A 635 -9.35 21.02 20.65
C GLY A 635 -9.00 19.76 21.45
N ASP A 636 -7.86 19.80 22.16
CA ASP A 636 -7.36 18.63 22.90
C ASP A 636 -8.37 18.15 23.96
N GLU A 637 -8.98 19.09 24.69
CA GLU A 637 -10.10 18.83 25.61
C GLU A 637 -11.45 18.82 24.86
N PRO A 638 -12.36 17.84 25.12
CA PRO A 638 -13.61 17.67 24.37
C PRO A 638 -14.52 18.89 24.23
N ASP A 639 -14.57 19.79 25.23
CA ASP A 639 -15.44 20.96 25.19
C ASP A 639 -14.80 22.19 24.52
N SER A 640 -13.51 22.10 24.14
CA SER A 640 -12.73 23.19 23.53
C SER A 640 -12.98 23.33 22.02
N VAL A 641 -14.24 23.57 21.63
CA VAL A 641 -14.64 23.72 20.23
C VAL A 641 -14.55 25.17 19.76
N ARG A 642 -14.06 25.40 18.53
CA ARG A 642 -14.29 26.66 17.79
C ARG A 642 -14.90 26.36 16.42
N HIS A 643 -15.95 27.08 16.05
CA HIS A 643 -16.44 27.12 14.66
C HIS A 643 -15.95 28.42 14.03
N ILE A 644 -15.39 28.33 12.83
CA ILE A 644 -14.81 29.49 12.10
C ILE A 644 -15.48 29.54 10.74
N THR A 645 -16.21 30.63 10.48
CA THR A 645 -16.87 30.90 9.20
C THR A 645 -15.88 31.30 8.11
N TYR A 646 -16.29 31.22 6.85
CA TYR A 646 -15.51 31.76 5.73
C TYR A 646 -15.24 33.27 5.87
N ARG A 647 -16.18 34.03 6.46
CA ARG A 647 -15.99 35.44 6.84
C ARG A 647 -14.84 35.62 7.84
N GLU A 648 -14.82 34.86 8.92
CA GLU A 648 -13.79 34.97 9.97
C GLU A 648 -12.42 34.49 9.47
N LEU A 649 -12.40 33.37 8.73
CA LEU A 649 -11.19 32.84 8.09
C LEU A 649 -10.56 33.89 7.16
N LEU A 650 -11.36 34.60 6.36
CA LEU A 650 -10.87 35.69 5.49
C LEU A 650 -10.27 36.84 6.30
N GLN A 651 -10.84 37.18 7.46
CA GLN A 651 -10.34 38.26 8.30
C GLN A 651 -9.02 37.88 8.98
N GLU A 652 -8.93 36.72 9.63
CA GLU A 652 -7.70 36.34 10.34
C GLU A 652 -6.53 36.10 9.39
N VAL A 653 -6.77 35.41 8.27
CA VAL A 653 -5.77 35.25 7.20
C VAL A 653 -5.35 36.61 6.63
N SER A 654 -6.28 37.56 6.51
CA SER A 654 -5.95 38.92 6.04
C SER A 654 -5.15 39.74 7.04
N ARG A 655 -5.47 39.67 8.34
CA ARG A 655 -4.69 40.35 9.39
C ARG A 655 -3.27 39.80 9.40
N LEU A 656 -3.11 38.48 9.42
CA LEU A 656 -1.80 37.83 9.39
C LEU A 656 -1.02 38.14 8.10
N ALA A 657 -1.65 38.12 6.93
CA ALA A 657 -1.01 38.50 5.66
C ALA A 657 -0.52 39.96 5.66
N ASN A 658 -1.24 40.87 6.33
CA ASN A 658 -0.80 42.25 6.55
C ASN A 658 0.36 42.33 7.57
N VAL A 659 0.37 41.50 8.62
CA VAL A 659 1.51 41.40 9.57
C VAL A 659 2.77 40.90 8.85
N LEU A 660 2.68 39.84 8.06
CA LEU A 660 3.80 39.33 7.26
C LEU A 660 4.34 40.43 6.32
N LYS A 661 3.47 41.18 5.63
CA LYS A 661 3.89 42.33 4.80
C LYS A 661 4.57 43.45 5.60
N SER A 662 4.24 43.62 6.89
CA SER A 662 4.95 44.58 7.77
C SER A 662 6.32 44.11 8.25
N MET A 663 6.61 42.80 8.15
CA MET A 663 7.91 42.17 8.36
C MET A 663 8.76 42.12 7.08
N ASP A 664 8.39 42.89 6.05
CA ASP A 664 8.98 42.86 4.70
C ASP A 664 9.06 41.45 4.09
N VAL A 665 8.03 40.63 4.32
CA VAL A 665 7.82 39.37 3.58
C VAL A 665 7.34 39.69 2.17
N ARG A 666 8.02 39.12 1.18
CA ARG A 666 7.76 39.31 -0.25
C ARG A 666 7.34 38.01 -0.92
N LYS A 667 6.86 38.12 -2.16
CA LYS A 667 6.56 36.98 -3.02
C LYS A 667 7.84 36.18 -3.29
N GLY A 668 7.84 34.89 -2.99
CA GLY A 668 8.99 34.00 -3.08
C GLY A 668 9.80 33.81 -1.78
N ASP A 669 9.55 34.60 -0.73
CA ASP A 669 10.23 34.41 0.57
C ASP A 669 9.77 33.12 1.25
N ASN A 670 10.70 32.39 1.87
CA ASN A 670 10.39 31.19 2.65
C ASN A 670 10.03 31.53 4.10
N ILE A 671 8.92 30.95 4.60
CA ILE A 671 8.45 31.11 5.98
C ILE A 671 8.34 29.74 6.64
N SER A 672 8.97 29.55 7.80
CA SER A 672 8.84 28.32 8.58
C SER A 672 7.58 28.34 9.45
N ILE A 673 6.86 27.23 9.55
CA ILE A 673 5.68 27.08 10.41
C ILE A 673 5.90 25.87 11.33
N TYR A 674 6.13 26.11 12.62
CA TYR A 674 6.31 25.08 13.65
C TYR A 674 5.19 25.25 14.70
N MET A 675 3.99 24.80 14.32
CA MET A 675 2.73 25.02 15.05
C MET A 675 2.05 23.70 15.42
N PRO A 676 1.32 23.64 16.55
CA PRO A 676 0.39 22.55 16.83
C PRO A 676 -0.82 22.58 15.90
N MET A 677 -1.69 21.56 16.00
CA MET A 677 -2.92 21.38 15.20
C MET A 677 -4.04 22.37 15.58
N VAL A 678 -3.78 23.66 15.42
CA VAL A 678 -4.67 24.78 15.79
C VAL A 678 -4.99 25.66 14.57
N PRO A 679 -6.17 26.32 14.50
CA PRO A 679 -6.60 27.14 13.35
C PRO A 679 -5.59 28.19 12.92
N GLU A 680 -4.83 28.75 13.86
CA GLU A 680 -3.78 29.74 13.60
C GLU A 680 -2.67 29.18 12.69
N ALA A 681 -2.43 27.86 12.70
CA ALA A 681 -1.53 27.21 11.75
C ALA A 681 -2.11 27.12 10.33
N VAL A 682 -3.42 26.90 10.21
CA VAL A 682 -4.15 26.97 8.93
C VAL A 682 -4.18 28.42 8.41
N PHE A 683 -4.34 29.39 9.32
CA PHE A 683 -4.24 30.81 8.99
C PHE A 683 -2.85 31.16 8.47
N ALA A 684 -1.78 30.62 9.09
CA ALA A 684 -0.40 30.79 8.66
C ALA A 684 -0.14 30.29 7.23
N MET A 685 -0.52 29.05 6.92
CA MET A 685 -0.37 28.48 5.57
C MET A 685 -1.08 29.34 4.51
N LEU A 686 -2.34 29.71 4.79
CA LEU A 686 -3.15 30.50 3.87
C LEU A 686 -2.68 31.96 3.76
N ALA A 687 -2.10 32.55 4.81
CA ALA A 687 -1.56 33.91 4.78
C ALA A 687 -0.27 33.99 3.95
N CYS A 688 0.61 32.98 4.05
CA CYS A 688 1.79 32.87 3.18
C CYS A 688 1.36 32.78 1.71
N ALA A 689 0.44 31.85 1.40
CA ALA A 689 -0.13 31.70 0.07
C ALA A 689 -0.87 32.96 -0.42
N ARG A 690 -1.47 33.75 0.47
CA ARG A 690 -2.12 35.03 0.13
C ARG A 690 -1.13 36.11 -0.29
N VAL A 691 0.07 36.15 0.29
CA VAL A 691 1.09 37.14 -0.09
C VAL A 691 2.03 36.65 -1.19
N GLY A 692 1.97 35.35 -1.52
CA GLY A 692 2.87 34.69 -2.48
C GLY A 692 4.19 34.22 -1.84
N ALA A 693 4.24 34.12 -0.51
CA ALA A 693 5.37 33.55 0.22
C ALA A 693 5.22 32.03 0.33
N VAL A 694 6.35 31.33 0.32
CA VAL A 694 6.42 29.88 0.28
C VAL A 694 6.47 29.34 1.70
N HIS A 695 5.40 28.69 2.16
CA HIS A 695 5.39 28.16 3.53
C HIS A 695 6.12 26.82 3.63
N SER A 696 6.88 26.62 4.70
CA SER A 696 7.49 25.34 5.05
C SER A 696 7.05 24.89 6.43
N VAL A 697 6.10 23.96 6.46
CA VAL A 697 5.55 23.42 7.71
C VAL A 697 6.47 22.33 8.24
N VAL A 698 6.82 22.43 9.51
CA VAL A 698 7.60 21.43 10.24
C VAL A 698 6.73 20.86 11.36
N PHE A 699 6.50 19.54 11.34
CA PHE A 699 5.68 18.85 12.33
C PHE A 699 6.11 19.16 13.78
N ALA A 700 5.16 19.54 14.64
CA ALA A 700 5.37 19.92 16.04
C ALA A 700 5.68 18.72 16.98
N GLY A 701 6.52 17.80 16.50
CA GLY A 701 7.19 16.75 17.27
C GLY A 701 8.66 16.55 16.88
N PHE A 702 9.18 17.26 15.86
CA PHE A 702 10.61 17.27 15.53
C PHE A 702 11.44 17.96 16.62
N SER A 703 12.72 17.58 16.71
CA SER A 703 13.73 18.22 17.56
C SER A 703 14.12 19.63 17.10
N SER A 704 14.89 20.34 17.94
CA SER A 704 15.52 21.62 17.58
C SER A 704 16.56 21.47 16.47
N ASP A 705 17.32 20.37 16.45
CA ASP A 705 18.27 20.06 15.37
C ASP A 705 17.53 19.89 14.03
N SER A 706 16.48 19.05 14.02
CA SER A 706 15.66 18.81 12.83
C SER A 706 14.90 20.04 12.35
N LEU A 707 14.51 20.94 13.26
CA LEU A 707 13.92 22.23 12.91
C LEU A 707 14.96 23.19 12.31
N ARG A 708 16.13 23.34 12.95
CA ARG A 708 17.25 24.18 12.47
C ARG A 708 17.63 23.80 11.05
N ASP A 709 17.87 22.52 10.79
CA ASP A 709 18.38 22.05 9.50
C ASP A 709 17.38 22.31 8.35
N ARG A 710 16.08 22.31 8.65
CA ARG A 710 14.99 22.64 7.71
C ARG A 710 14.85 24.15 7.50
N ILE A 711 15.05 24.98 8.55
CA ILE A 711 15.11 26.44 8.44
C ILE A 711 16.31 26.88 7.58
N LEU A 712 17.46 26.23 7.75
CA LEU A 712 18.69 26.54 7.01
C LEU A 712 18.58 26.16 5.52
N ASP A 713 18.04 24.98 5.19
CA ASP A 713 17.91 24.53 3.79
C ASP A 713 16.95 25.41 2.96
N CYS A 714 15.86 25.91 3.57
CA CYS A 714 14.97 26.89 2.93
C CYS A 714 15.39 28.36 3.15
N GLY A 715 16.39 28.64 4.00
CA GLY A 715 16.83 30.00 4.32
C GLY A 715 15.71 30.91 4.88
N ALA A 716 14.80 30.37 5.67
CA ALA A 716 13.62 31.11 6.13
C ALA A 716 14.00 32.35 6.97
N ARG A 717 13.31 33.47 6.71
CA ARG A 717 13.46 34.76 7.42
C ARG A 717 12.51 34.94 8.59
N VAL A 718 11.34 34.29 8.52
CA VAL A 718 10.28 34.36 9.53
C VAL A 718 9.91 32.94 9.96
N ILE A 719 9.68 32.75 11.27
CA ILE A 719 9.08 31.52 11.80
C ILE A 719 7.80 31.83 12.60
N LEU A 720 6.76 31.03 12.34
CA LEU A 720 5.46 31.11 12.99
C LEU A 720 5.31 29.90 13.94
N THR A 721 5.09 30.16 15.23
CA THR A 721 5.07 29.11 16.27
C THR A 721 4.10 29.45 17.41
N ALA A 722 3.94 28.54 18.38
CA ALA A 722 3.14 28.74 19.59
C ALA A 722 4.01 28.72 20.85
N ASP A 723 3.49 29.28 21.96
CA ASP A 723 4.10 29.16 23.30
C ASP A 723 4.35 27.69 23.67
N GLU A 724 3.27 26.91 23.77
CA GLU A 724 3.27 25.46 23.86
C GLU A 724 2.07 24.87 23.10
N GLY A 725 2.24 23.69 22.48
CA GLY A 725 1.12 22.89 21.98
C GLY A 725 0.47 22.05 23.09
N ARG A 726 -0.81 21.70 22.92
CA ARG A 726 -1.50 20.66 23.71
C ARG A 726 -1.77 19.45 22.83
N ARG A 727 -1.53 18.23 23.33
CA ARG A 727 -1.89 16.99 22.65
C ARG A 727 -1.97 15.80 23.61
N GLY A 728 -3.13 15.15 23.70
CA GLY A 728 -3.37 14.02 24.58
C GLY A 728 -3.17 14.35 26.06
N GLY A 729 -3.59 15.55 26.48
CA GLY A 729 -3.43 16.08 27.83
C GLY A 729 -2.01 16.57 28.17
N LYS A 730 -1.06 16.50 27.23
CA LYS A 730 0.35 16.83 27.43
C LYS A 730 0.75 18.13 26.73
N ASN A 731 1.70 18.84 27.31
CA ASN A 731 2.28 20.04 26.71
C ASN A 731 3.46 19.66 25.79
N ILE A 732 3.59 20.39 24.69
CA ILE A 732 4.71 20.33 23.75
C ILE A 732 5.35 21.72 23.77
N ALA A 733 6.57 21.84 24.29
CA ALA A 733 7.23 23.13 24.54
C ALA A 733 7.78 23.79 23.24
N THR A 734 6.90 24.11 22.30
CA THR A 734 7.22 24.56 20.94
C THR A 734 8.15 25.77 20.91
N LYS A 735 7.87 26.81 21.71
CA LYS A 735 8.74 28.00 21.75
C LYS A 735 10.17 27.69 22.21
N ARG A 736 10.33 26.78 23.18
CA ARG A 736 11.67 26.37 23.68
C ARG A 736 12.47 25.57 22.65
N ILE A 737 11.80 24.75 21.84
CA ILE A 737 12.43 24.02 20.72
C ILE A 737 12.87 24.99 19.62
N VAL A 738 12.05 26.00 19.32
CA VAL A 738 12.39 27.10 18.40
C VAL A 738 13.60 27.88 18.92
N ASP A 739 13.61 28.32 20.18
CA ASP A 739 14.75 29.07 20.74
C ASP A 739 16.07 28.31 20.71
N GLU A 740 16.04 26.99 20.93
CA GLU A 740 17.23 26.13 20.81
C GLU A 740 17.69 25.98 19.35
N ALA A 741 16.74 25.81 18.40
CA ALA A 741 17.05 25.73 16.97
C ALA A 741 17.66 27.03 16.43
N LEU A 742 17.10 28.18 16.83
CA LEU A 742 17.48 29.50 16.32
C LEU A 742 18.90 29.94 16.74
N LYS A 743 19.53 29.29 17.72
CA LYS A 743 20.97 29.47 18.00
C LYS A 743 21.86 29.15 16.79
N GLY A 744 21.36 28.32 15.86
CA GLY A 744 22.03 27.96 14.62
C GLY A 744 21.41 28.55 13.34
N CYS A 745 20.41 29.44 13.44
CA CYS A 745 19.68 29.99 12.27
C CYS A 745 19.85 31.53 12.16
N PRO A 746 20.99 32.03 11.64
CA PRO A 746 21.24 33.46 11.53
C PRO A 746 20.34 34.19 10.51
N SER A 747 19.56 33.46 9.69
CA SER A 747 18.62 34.04 8.72
C SER A 747 17.31 34.54 9.34
N VAL A 748 16.97 34.13 10.57
CA VAL A 748 15.64 34.37 11.15
C VAL A 748 15.59 35.72 11.86
N GLU A 749 14.95 36.67 11.20
CA GLU A 749 14.73 38.05 11.68
C GLU A 749 13.56 38.13 12.68
N HIS A 750 12.50 37.35 12.46
CA HIS A 750 11.26 37.44 13.23
C HIS A 750 10.66 36.08 13.63
N VAL A 751 10.15 36.02 14.87
CA VAL A 751 9.41 34.89 15.44
C VAL A 751 8.03 35.36 15.89
N LEU A 752 6.96 34.96 15.19
CA LEU A 752 5.59 35.28 15.61
C LEU A 752 5.05 34.15 16.49
N VAL A 753 4.78 34.46 17.77
CA VAL A 753 4.39 33.48 18.79
C VAL A 753 2.88 33.58 19.07
N TYR A 754 2.15 32.50 18.79
CA TYR A 754 0.75 32.35 19.20
C TYR A 754 0.65 31.91 20.67
N ARG A 755 -0.26 32.54 21.42
CA ARG A 755 -0.47 32.26 22.84
C ARG A 755 -1.53 31.18 23.02
N ARG A 756 -1.14 29.90 22.86
CA ARG A 756 -2.05 28.73 22.90
C ARG A 756 -2.33 28.25 24.32
N THR A 757 -1.35 28.35 25.21
CA THR A 757 -1.45 27.90 26.61
C THR A 757 -1.40 29.05 27.60
N GLY A 758 -0.68 30.12 27.27
CA GLY A 758 -0.38 31.21 28.16
C GLY A 758 0.72 30.90 29.20
N SER A 759 1.40 29.75 29.07
CA SER A 759 2.57 29.36 29.86
C SER A 759 3.70 30.38 29.77
N ASP A 760 4.54 30.44 30.81
CA ASP A 760 5.76 31.25 30.80
C ASP A 760 6.85 30.61 29.92
N VAL A 761 7.28 31.37 28.91
CA VAL A 761 8.20 30.92 27.85
C VAL A 761 9.27 31.99 27.59
N PRO A 762 10.53 31.60 27.27
CA PRO A 762 11.56 32.57 26.91
C PRO A 762 11.13 33.43 25.72
N PHE A 763 11.44 34.72 25.76
CA PHE A 763 11.00 35.70 24.77
C PHE A 763 12.12 36.71 24.49
N THR A 764 12.62 36.71 23.25
CA THR A 764 13.79 37.47 22.79
C THR A 764 13.34 38.81 22.23
N ALA A 765 13.56 39.89 22.97
CA ALA A 765 13.15 41.24 22.56
C ALA A 765 13.69 41.62 21.17
N GLY A 766 12.85 42.25 20.34
CA GLY A 766 13.18 42.67 18.97
C GLY A 766 13.02 41.58 17.91
N ARG A 767 13.27 40.31 18.25
CA ARG A 767 13.08 39.14 17.36
C ARG A 767 11.70 38.50 17.53
N ASP A 768 11.27 38.33 18.77
CA ASP A 768 10.01 37.65 19.12
C ASP A 768 8.86 38.66 19.26
N LEU A 769 7.70 38.29 18.71
CA LEU A 769 6.50 39.13 18.66
C LEU A 769 5.26 38.30 18.98
N TRP A 770 4.29 38.87 19.71
CA TRP A 770 3.05 38.15 20.05
C TRP A 770 2.02 38.26 18.93
N TRP A 771 1.59 37.10 18.42
CA TRP A 771 0.58 36.96 17.36
C TRP A 771 -0.65 37.85 17.55
N HIS A 772 -1.22 37.83 18.75
CA HIS A 772 -2.45 38.56 19.09
C HIS A 772 -2.23 40.08 19.18
N GLU A 773 -1.03 40.53 19.54
CA GLU A 773 -0.67 41.94 19.57
C GLU A 773 -0.42 42.49 18.16
N GLU A 774 0.26 41.74 17.29
CA GLU A 774 0.49 42.15 15.90
C GLU A 774 -0.80 42.11 15.05
N LEU A 775 -1.62 41.06 15.18
CA LEU A 775 -2.89 40.98 14.45
C LEU A 775 -3.84 42.13 14.84
N ALA A 776 -3.81 42.61 16.09
CA ALA A 776 -4.63 43.75 16.53
C ALA A 776 -4.27 45.08 15.83
N LYS A 777 -3.03 45.21 15.32
CA LYS A 777 -2.57 46.38 14.54
C LYS A 777 -2.97 46.29 13.06
N ALA A 778 -3.31 45.09 12.58
CA ALA A 778 -3.48 44.80 11.17
C ALA A 778 -4.94 44.95 10.67
N ARG A 779 -5.10 45.37 9.41
CA ARG A 779 -6.43 45.52 8.79
C ARG A 779 -7.04 44.14 8.50
N PRO A 780 -8.38 43.97 8.66
CA PRO A 780 -9.08 42.69 8.43
C PRO A 780 -9.29 42.34 6.95
N TYR A 781 -8.64 43.06 6.02
CA TYR A 781 -8.54 42.67 4.62
C TYR A 781 -7.13 42.94 4.09
N CYS A 782 -6.57 41.97 3.37
CA CYS A 782 -5.36 42.09 2.57
C CYS A 782 -5.71 41.69 1.13
N PRO A 783 -5.39 42.48 0.09
CA PRO A 783 -5.49 42.01 -1.29
C PRO A 783 -4.62 40.75 -1.49
N PRO A 784 -5.13 39.69 -2.14
CA PRO A 784 -4.33 38.53 -2.50
C PRO A 784 -3.34 38.90 -3.61
N THR A 785 -2.10 38.42 -3.50
CA THR A 785 -1.05 38.64 -4.51
C THR A 785 -1.22 37.64 -5.67
N PRO A 786 -1.30 38.09 -6.93
CA PRO A 786 -1.26 37.19 -8.08
C PRO A 786 0.04 36.39 -8.17
N VAL A 787 -0.09 35.08 -8.31
CA VAL A 787 1.01 34.15 -8.54
C VAL A 787 0.76 33.37 -9.83
N ASN A 788 1.82 33.09 -10.59
CA ASN A 788 1.77 32.22 -11.75
C ASN A 788 1.34 30.81 -11.32
N SER A 789 0.77 30.03 -12.24
CA SER A 789 0.48 28.60 -12.00
C SER A 789 1.67 27.84 -11.39
N GLU A 790 2.88 28.08 -11.93
CA GLU A 790 4.11 27.40 -11.54
C GLU A 790 4.91 28.09 -10.42
N ASP A 791 4.42 29.20 -9.86
CA ASP A 791 5.06 29.78 -8.67
C ASP A 791 4.96 28.80 -7.48
N PRO A 792 6.02 28.60 -6.68
CA PRO A 792 6.00 27.70 -5.53
C PRO A 792 4.95 28.09 -4.49
N LEU A 793 4.18 27.12 -4.02
CA LEU A 793 3.18 27.30 -2.97
C LEU A 793 3.74 26.94 -1.59
N PHE A 794 4.46 25.82 -1.50
CA PHE A 794 5.03 25.34 -0.25
C PHE A 794 6.25 24.42 -0.44
N LEU A 795 7.03 24.28 0.63
CA LEU A 795 8.11 23.30 0.79
C LEU A 795 7.76 22.33 1.91
N LEU A 796 7.70 21.03 1.62
CA LEU A 796 7.47 20.02 2.66
C LEU A 796 8.64 19.04 2.78
N TYR A 797 9.28 19.03 3.95
CA TYR A 797 10.51 18.28 4.19
C TYR A 797 10.28 16.79 4.45
N THR A 798 10.76 15.95 3.54
CA THR A 798 10.74 14.48 3.68
C THR A 798 12.13 13.92 3.96
N SER A 799 12.19 12.83 4.74
CA SER A 799 13.44 12.08 4.96
C SER A 799 13.87 11.37 3.68
N GLY A 800 15.11 11.60 3.25
CA GLY A 800 15.71 10.96 2.06
C GLY A 800 16.62 9.79 2.43
N SER A 801 16.73 8.80 1.55
CA SER A 801 17.64 7.64 1.69
C SER A 801 19.12 8.02 1.86
N THR A 802 19.50 9.26 1.53
CA THR A 802 20.86 9.83 1.69
C THR A 802 21.02 10.72 2.94
N GLY A 803 20.18 10.55 3.96
CA GLY A 803 20.34 11.13 5.31
C GLY A 803 19.87 12.58 5.47
N THR A 804 20.19 13.49 4.55
CA THR A 804 19.73 14.89 4.63
C THR A 804 18.24 15.03 4.27
N PRO A 805 17.49 15.97 4.91
CA PRO A 805 16.11 16.27 4.51
C PRO A 805 15.99 16.65 3.02
N LYS A 806 14.81 16.45 2.43
CA LYS A 806 14.45 16.87 1.07
C LYS A 806 13.27 17.85 1.14
N GLY A 807 13.48 19.13 0.86
CA GLY A 807 12.39 20.10 0.72
C GLY A 807 11.62 19.83 -0.58
N VAL A 808 10.53 19.07 -0.54
CA VAL A 808 9.71 18.77 -1.72
C VAL A 808 8.88 20.00 -2.07
N LEU A 809 9.05 20.51 -3.30
CA LEU A 809 8.40 21.72 -3.78
C LEU A 809 7.17 21.41 -4.63
N HIS A 810 6.04 22.02 -4.27
CA HIS A 810 4.81 22.03 -5.06
C HIS A 810 4.52 23.44 -5.58
N SER A 811 4.12 23.55 -6.84
CA SER A 811 3.66 24.80 -7.45
C SER A 811 2.15 25.00 -7.29
N THR A 812 1.68 26.21 -7.53
CA THR A 812 0.36 26.66 -7.07
C THR A 812 -0.83 25.97 -7.73
N ALA A 813 -1.04 26.10 -9.05
CA ALA A 813 -2.33 25.69 -9.63
C ALA A 813 -2.45 24.18 -9.85
N GLY A 814 -1.37 23.53 -10.29
CA GLY A 814 -1.34 22.09 -10.54
C GLY A 814 -1.63 21.27 -9.28
N TYR A 815 -0.99 21.64 -8.16
CA TYR A 815 -1.28 21.07 -6.83
C TYR A 815 -2.74 21.33 -6.41
N LEU A 816 -3.21 22.58 -6.49
CA LEU A 816 -4.54 22.97 -6.02
C LEU A 816 -5.66 22.27 -6.80
N LEU A 817 -5.49 22.07 -8.11
CA LEU A 817 -6.40 21.30 -8.93
C LEU A 817 -6.44 19.82 -8.53
N GLY A 818 -5.28 19.19 -8.31
CA GLY A 818 -5.22 17.80 -7.84
C GLY A 818 -5.88 17.62 -6.47
N ALA A 819 -5.66 18.56 -5.54
CA ALA A 819 -6.31 18.58 -4.24
C ALA A 819 -7.84 18.72 -4.36
N TYR A 820 -8.32 19.68 -5.15
CA TYR A 820 -9.75 19.90 -5.42
C TYR A 820 -10.41 18.65 -6.02
N LEU A 821 -9.85 18.12 -7.11
CA LEU A 821 -10.43 16.99 -7.85
C LEU A 821 -10.48 15.72 -7.00
N THR A 822 -9.43 15.43 -6.24
CA THR A 822 -9.42 14.22 -5.38
C THR A 822 -10.38 14.34 -4.20
N VAL A 823 -10.59 15.53 -3.62
CA VAL A 823 -11.67 15.75 -2.63
C VAL A 823 -13.06 15.58 -3.27
N LYS A 824 -13.31 16.18 -4.45
CA LYS A 824 -14.58 16.05 -5.19
C LYS A 824 -14.89 14.57 -5.52
N TYR A 825 -13.95 13.83 -6.11
CA TYR A 825 -14.23 12.51 -6.70
C TYR A 825 -13.89 11.30 -5.82
N VAL A 826 -12.80 11.29 -5.04
CA VAL A 826 -12.41 10.13 -4.22
C VAL A 826 -13.20 10.07 -2.91
N PHE A 827 -13.57 11.23 -2.38
CA PHE A 827 -14.36 11.34 -1.15
C PHE A 827 -15.83 11.71 -1.39
N ASP A 828 -16.23 11.94 -2.64
CA ASP A 828 -17.60 12.27 -3.05
C ASP A 828 -18.17 13.46 -2.25
N TYR A 829 -17.38 14.54 -2.16
CA TYR A 829 -17.70 15.73 -1.37
C TYR A 829 -18.81 16.58 -2.01
N HIS A 830 -19.88 16.83 -1.26
CA HIS A 830 -21.03 17.65 -1.63
C HIS A 830 -21.25 18.81 -0.62
N ASP A 831 -21.88 19.91 -1.03
CA ASP A 831 -21.93 21.19 -0.28
C ASP A 831 -22.33 21.14 1.20
N LYS A 832 -23.11 20.13 1.62
CA LYS A 832 -23.64 19.95 2.98
C LYS A 832 -22.78 19.02 3.86
N ASP A 833 -21.68 18.51 3.31
CA ASP A 833 -20.80 17.55 3.96
C ASP A 833 -19.85 18.22 4.95
N ILE A 834 -19.48 17.46 5.98
CA ILE A 834 -18.48 17.80 6.98
C ILE A 834 -17.34 16.80 6.84
N PHE A 835 -16.21 17.29 6.34
CA PHE A 835 -15.04 16.51 5.98
C PHE A 835 -14.04 16.47 7.14
N ALA A 836 -13.62 15.28 7.58
CA ALA A 836 -12.66 15.12 8.68
C ALA A 836 -11.41 14.36 8.24
N CYS A 837 -10.33 15.09 7.98
CA CYS A 837 -8.98 14.55 7.87
C CYS A 837 -8.32 14.60 9.25
N LEU A 838 -7.94 13.44 9.80
CA LEU A 838 -7.21 13.37 11.07
C LEU A 838 -5.69 13.24 10.87
N GLY A 839 -5.20 13.62 9.68
CA GLY A 839 -3.78 13.79 9.37
C GLY A 839 -3.28 15.15 9.85
N ASP A 840 -2.08 15.17 10.44
CA ASP A 840 -1.46 16.39 10.97
C ASP A 840 -0.94 17.30 9.85
N ILE A 841 -1.04 18.63 10.04
CA ILE A 841 -0.54 19.67 9.11
C ILE A 841 0.94 19.52 8.76
N GLY A 842 1.74 18.92 9.65
CA GLY A 842 3.15 18.63 9.42
C GLY A 842 3.41 17.58 8.31
N TRP A 843 2.37 16.98 7.73
CA TRP A 843 2.45 16.03 6.63
C TRP A 843 1.61 16.47 5.43
N ILE A 844 1.84 15.82 4.29
CA ILE A 844 1.12 16.13 3.05
C ILE A 844 -0.39 15.85 3.18
N THR A 845 -0.78 14.88 4.01
CA THR A 845 -2.18 14.58 4.32
C THR A 845 -2.92 15.79 4.92
N GLY A 846 -2.25 16.57 5.78
CA GLY A 846 -2.78 17.82 6.30
C GLY A 846 -2.77 18.95 5.26
N HIS A 847 -1.72 19.06 4.44
CA HIS A 847 -1.68 20.05 3.36
C HIS A 847 -2.84 19.83 2.36
N THR A 848 -2.97 18.64 1.81
CA THR A 848 -3.90 18.35 0.72
C THR A 848 -5.34 18.13 1.20
N TYR A 849 -5.53 17.39 2.29
CA TYR A 849 -6.86 16.89 2.70
C TYR A 849 -7.41 17.47 3.99
N LEU A 850 -6.66 18.30 4.73
CA LEU A 850 -7.21 19.09 5.83
C LEU A 850 -7.40 20.56 5.41
N VAL A 851 -6.40 21.14 4.74
CA VAL A 851 -6.38 22.56 4.33
C VAL A 851 -6.83 22.74 2.87
N PHE A 852 -5.96 22.50 1.90
CA PHE A 852 -6.12 23.08 0.55
C PHE A 852 -7.29 22.47 -0.23
N GLY A 853 -7.41 21.14 -0.30
CA GLY A 853 -8.49 20.45 -1.03
C GLY A 853 -9.88 20.80 -0.49
N PRO A 854 -10.18 20.57 0.81
CA PRO A 854 -11.46 20.90 1.40
C PRO A 854 -11.84 22.37 1.25
N LEU A 855 -10.93 23.30 1.56
CA LEU A 855 -11.23 24.73 1.47
C LEU A 855 -11.37 25.18 0.00
N ALA A 856 -10.65 24.58 -0.95
CA ALA A 856 -10.82 24.88 -2.38
C ALA A 856 -12.20 24.47 -2.91
N VAL A 857 -12.74 23.32 -2.50
CA VAL A 857 -14.12 22.89 -2.84
C VAL A 857 -15.21 23.60 -2.02
N GLY A 858 -14.85 24.47 -1.08
CA GLY A 858 -15.80 25.20 -0.23
C GLY A 858 -16.35 24.39 0.95
N ALA A 859 -15.61 23.37 1.40
CA ALA A 859 -16.04 22.45 2.44
C ALA A 859 -15.99 23.03 3.86
N THR A 860 -16.76 22.42 4.75
CA THR A 860 -16.54 22.46 6.19
C THR A 860 -15.53 21.38 6.55
N THR A 861 -14.29 21.78 6.88
CA THR A 861 -13.20 20.86 7.28
C THR A 861 -13.09 20.77 8.81
N LEU A 862 -12.83 19.59 9.36
CA LEU A 862 -12.62 19.38 10.78
C LEU A 862 -11.13 19.25 11.12
N LEU A 863 -10.64 20.19 11.94
CA LEU A 863 -9.30 20.24 12.50
C LEU A 863 -9.32 19.69 13.93
N PHE A 864 -8.56 18.62 14.15
CA PHE A 864 -8.53 17.88 15.41
C PHE A 864 -7.15 18.01 16.09
N GLU A 865 -7.11 18.61 17.28
CA GLU A 865 -5.86 18.86 18.01
C GLU A 865 -5.37 17.61 18.79
N SER A 866 -6.29 16.70 19.16
CA SER A 866 -6.06 15.65 20.15
C SER A 866 -5.44 14.33 19.59
N THR A 867 -5.73 13.22 20.26
CA THR A 867 -5.35 11.86 19.88
C THR A 867 -6.58 10.93 19.86
N PRO A 868 -6.54 9.80 19.13
CA PRO A 868 -7.64 8.81 19.11
C PRO A 868 -8.10 8.28 20.47
N THR A 869 -7.26 8.41 21.51
CA THR A 869 -7.45 7.79 22.82
C THR A 869 -7.43 8.79 23.98
N TYR A 870 -7.73 10.08 23.74
CA TYR A 870 -7.81 11.10 24.79
C TYR A 870 -9.15 11.86 24.75
N PRO A 871 -9.89 11.95 25.87
CA PRO A 871 -9.57 11.39 27.18
C PRO A 871 -9.65 9.85 27.23
N ASP A 872 -10.35 9.23 26.28
CA ASP A 872 -10.51 7.77 26.18
C ASP A 872 -10.61 7.30 24.70
N PRO A 873 -10.53 5.97 24.43
CA PRO A 873 -10.55 5.40 23.07
C PRO A 873 -11.85 5.56 22.27
N SER A 874 -12.88 6.20 22.81
CA SER A 874 -14.09 6.56 22.06
C SER A 874 -14.03 7.93 21.37
N ARG A 875 -12.98 8.74 21.58
CA ARG A 875 -12.92 10.15 21.14
C ARG A 875 -13.25 10.34 19.66
N PHE A 876 -12.73 9.52 18.75
CA PHE A 876 -13.06 9.62 17.32
C PHE A 876 -14.57 9.47 17.05
N TRP A 877 -15.25 8.57 17.78
CA TRP A 877 -16.67 8.27 17.62
C TRP A 877 -17.56 9.33 18.27
N GLN A 878 -17.12 9.90 19.40
CA GLN A 878 -17.69 11.11 19.99
C GLN A 878 -17.69 12.26 18.96
N VAL A 879 -16.55 12.52 18.32
CA VAL A 879 -16.35 13.62 17.34
C VAL A 879 -17.21 13.41 16.08
N VAL A 880 -17.29 12.18 15.56
CA VAL A 880 -18.20 11.83 14.44
C VAL A 880 -19.67 12.07 14.82
N GLN A 881 -20.12 11.59 15.98
CA GLN A 881 -21.50 11.77 16.43
C GLN A 881 -21.86 13.25 16.66
N LYS A 882 -20.95 14.00 17.29
CA LYS A 882 -21.09 15.41 17.71
C LYS A 882 -21.21 16.35 16.52
N HIS A 883 -20.30 16.22 15.54
CA HIS A 883 -20.23 17.10 14.38
C HIS A 883 -20.90 16.51 13.12
N LYS A 884 -21.52 15.34 13.21
CA LYS A 884 -22.17 14.62 12.09
C LYS A 884 -21.29 14.53 10.84
N ILE A 885 -20.02 14.13 11.05
CA ILE A 885 -19.03 13.91 9.99
C ILE A 885 -19.59 12.97 8.92
N THR A 886 -19.43 13.34 7.65
CA THR A 886 -19.89 12.56 6.48
C THR A 886 -18.75 11.79 5.80
N GLN A 887 -17.53 12.33 5.85
CA GLN A 887 -16.30 11.67 5.40
C GLN A 887 -15.24 11.68 6.48
N PHE A 888 -14.70 10.52 6.81
CA PHE A 888 -13.75 10.34 7.91
C PHE A 888 -12.47 9.66 7.43
N TYR A 889 -11.32 10.34 7.52
CA TYR A 889 -10.07 9.97 6.87
C TYR A 889 -8.93 9.89 7.90
N THR A 890 -8.35 8.70 8.07
CA THR A 890 -7.33 8.43 9.09
C THR A 890 -6.33 7.35 8.64
N ALA A 891 -5.24 7.16 9.39
CA ALA A 891 -4.19 6.21 9.06
C ALA A 891 -4.47 4.80 9.63
N PRO A 892 -4.05 3.71 8.96
CA PRO A 892 -4.17 2.33 9.46
C PRO A 892 -3.62 2.11 10.87
N THR A 893 -2.53 2.79 11.26
CA THR A 893 -2.03 2.77 12.65
C THR A 893 -3.12 3.15 13.68
N ALA A 894 -3.94 4.17 13.41
CA ALA A 894 -5.01 4.58 14.32
C ALA A 894 -6.16 3.55 14.34
N ILE A 895 -6.49 2.97 13.18
CA ILE A 895 -7.49 1.91 13.04
C ILE A 895 -7.06 0.66 13.84
N ARG A 896 -5.81 0.21 13.68
CA ARG A 896 -5.24 -0.94 14.43
C ARG A 896 -5.18 -0.67 15.94
N ALA A 897 -4.79 0.54 16.34
CA ALA A 897 -4.79 0.94 17.75
C ALA A 897 -6.19 0.85 18.40
N LEU A 898 -7.21 1.37 17.72
CA LEU A 898 -8.59 1.36 18.22
C LEU A 898 -9.21 -0.04 18.17
N ARG A 899 -8.98 -0.83 17.11
CA ARG A 899 -9.34 -2.25 17.02
C ARG A 899 -8.81 -3.04 18.23
N ARG A 900 -7.53 -2.86 18.58
CA ARG A 900 -6.86 -3.54 19.70
C ARG A 900 -7.47 -3.21 21.07
N LEU A 901 -8.07 -2.03 21.23
CA LEU A 901 -8.71 -1.58 22.48
C LEU A 901 -10.15 -2.10 22.65
N GLY A 902 -10.70 -2.73 21.60
CA GLY A 902 -11.94 -3.50 21.63
C GLY A 902 -13.20 -2.71 21.31
N ASN A 903 -14.15 -3.38 20.66
CA ASN A 903 -15.37 -2.78 20.08
C ASN A 903 -16.27 -2.03 21.06
N LYS A 904 -16.12 -2.25 22.38
CA LYS A 904 -16.89 -1.57 23.44
C LYS A 904 -16.84 -0.05 23.33
N TRP A 905 -15.73 0.52 22.85
CA TRP A 905 -15.58 1.98 22.71
C TRP A 905 -16.38 2.58 21.55
N LEU A 906 -16.90 1.76 20.62
CA LEU A 906 -17.81 2.19 19.55
C LEU A 906 -19.29 2.01 19.94
N GLN A 907 -19.58 1.26 21.00
CA GLN A 907 -20.95 0.96 21.41
C GLN A 907 -21.61 2.22 22.00
N GLY A 908 -22.87 2.46 21.63
CA GLY A 908 -23.61 3.67 21.99
C GLY A 908 -23.47 4.85 21.02
N TYR A 909 -22.48 4.85 20.11
CA TYR A 909 -22.27 5.98 19.20
C TYR A 909 -23.03 5.87 17.86
N ASP A 910 -23.72 6.96 17.53
CA ASP A 910 -24.34 7.20 16.22
C ASP A 910 -23.31 7.69 15.20
N LEU A 911 -22.81 6.74 14.41
CA LEU A 911 -21.94 6.95 13.26
C LEU A 911 -22.72 7.06 11.93
N SER A 912 -24.06 7.24 11.96
CA SER A 912 -24.89 7.15 10.75
C SER A 912 -24.76 8.32 9.77
N SER A 913 -24.06 9.40 10.12
CA SER A 913 -23.70 10.46 9.20
C SER A 913 -22.63 10.03 8.18
N LEU A 914 -21.77 9.06 8.52
CA LEU A 914 -20.70 8.58 7.64
C LEU A 914 -21.25 7.95 6.36
N ARG A 915 -20.54 8.19 5.25
CA ARG A 915 -20.80 7.60 3.92
C ARG A 915 -19.52 7.10 3.24
N VAL A 916 -18.41 7.79 3.46
CA VAL A 916 -17.07 7.39 2.98
C VAL A 916 -16.11 7.40 4.16
N ILE A 917 -15.36 6.32 4.35
CA ILE A 917 -14.31 6.22 5.37
C ILE A 917 -12.98 5.89 4.69
N GLY A 918 -11.95 6.68 4.93
CA GLY A 918 -10.70 6.61 4.20
C GLY A 918 -9.53 6.08 5.02
N SER A 919 -8.60 5.44 4.32
CA SER A 919 -7.31 4.93 4.79
C SER A 919 -6.16 5.59 4.00
N VAL A 920 -5.06 5.92 4.67
CA VAL A 920 -3.90 6.63 4.08
C VAL A 920 -2.58 6.34 4.78
N GLY A 921 -1.49 6.37 4.01
CA GLY A 921 -0.12 6.52 4.49
C GLY A 921 0.63 5.21 4.71
N GLU A 922 -0.09 4.14 5.04
CA GLU A 922 0.41 2.76 5.16
C GLU A 922 -0.52 1.83 4.36
N PRO A 923 -0.06 0.67 3.86
CA PRO A 923 -0.97 -0.39 3.41
C PRO A 923 -1.86 -0.86 4.56
N ILE A 924 -3.18 -0.88 4.35
CA ILE A 924 -4.13 -1.43 5.34
C ILE A 924 -4.22 -2.95 5.19
N ASN A 925 -4.02 -3.69 6.27
CA ASN A 925 -4.18 -5.15 6.25
C ASN A 925 -5.67 -5.54 6.21
N PRO A 926 -6.06 -6.64 5.52
CA PRO A 926 -7.46 -7.02 5.33
C PRO A 926 -8.31 -6.99 6.60
N GLU A 927 -7.83 -7.56 7.71
CA GLU A 927 -8.56 -7.57 8.99
C GLU A 927 -8.88 -6.17 9.54
N ALA A 928 -7.99 -5.19 9.34
CA ALA A 928 -8.21 -3.82 9.79
C ALA A 928 -9.18 -3.08 8.85
N TRP A 929 -9.11 -3.36 7.55
CA TRP A 929 -10.07 -2.87 6.56
C TRP A 929 -11.48 -3.41 6.84
N GLU A 930 -11.60 -4.71 7.09
CA GLU A 930 -12.87 -5.39 7.40
C GLU A 930 -13.46 -4.90 8.72
N TRP A 931 -12.63 -4.77 9.77
CA TRP A 931 -13.05 -4.16 11.03
C TRP A 931 -13.57 -2.73 10.83
N TYR A 932 -12.88 -1.93 10.02
CA TYR A 932 -13.26 -0.53 9.73
C TYR A 932 -14.58 -0.46 8.95
N ASN A 933 -14.78 -1.32 7.94
CA ASN A 933 -16.04 -1.44 7.20
C ASN A 933 -17.22 -1.85 8.12
N GLU A 934 -17.03 -2.92 8.89
CA GLU A 934 -18.09 -3.51 9.72
C GLU A 934 -18.44 -2.66 10.95
N HIS A 935 -17.44 -2.21 11.71
CA HIS A 935 -17.66 -1.62 13.03
C HIS A 935 -17.83 -0.09 12.98
N VAL A 936 -17.06 0.59 12.12
CA VAL A 936 -17.16 2.05 11.92
C VAL A 936 -18.16 2.36 10.81
N GLY A 937 -17.97 1.76 9.63
CA GLY A 937 -18.82 1.95 8.45
C GLY A 937 -20.19 1.30 8.54
N LYS A 938 -20.40 0.37 9.49
CA LYS A 938 -21.62 -0.43 9.68
C LYS A 938 -22.07 -1.13 8.39
N ASN A 939 -21.12 -1.55 7.55
CA ASN A 939 -21.30 -2.09 6.19
C ASN A 939 -22.13 -1.20 5.25
N ARG A 940 -22.18 0.12 5.49
CA ARG A 940 -22.93 1.13 4.70
C ARG A 940 -22.07 2.27 4.18
N CYS A 941 -20.77 2.28 4.46
CA CYS A 941 -19.82 3.29 4.00
C CYS A 941 -18.85 2.68 2.98
N ALA A 942 -18.41 3.46 1.99
CA ALA A 942 -17.33 3.03 1.10
C ALA A 942 -16.00 3.17 1.84
N VAL A 943 -15.17 2.14 1.83
CA VAL A 943 -13.82 2.19 2.43
C VAL A 943 -12.80 2.51 1.36
N VAL A 944 -12.35 3.75 1.32
CA VAL A 944 -11.40 4.24 0.32
C VAL A 944 -9.97 4.12 0.83
N ASP A 945 -9.25 3.08 0.39
CA ASP A 945 -7.82 2.96 0.64
C ASP A 945 -7.06 3.77 -0.41
N THR A 946 -6.28 4.75 0.05
CA THR A 946 -5.73 5.79 -0.83
C THR A 946 -4.21 5.73 -0.87
N TYR A 947 -3.65 5.31 -2.01
CA TYR A 947 -2.22 5.29 -2.23
C TYR A 947 -1.76 6.57 -2.95
N TRP A 948 -0.78 7.22 -2.32
CA TRP A 948 -0.09 8.43 -2.80
C TRP A 948 1.08 8.80 -1.89
N GLN A 949 1.79 9.89 -2.25
CA GLN A 949 3.05 10.28 -1.63
C GLN A 949 3.14 11.80 -1.48
N THR A 950 4.07 12.31 -0.67
CA THR A 950 4.36 13.76 -0.59
C THR A 950 4.68 14.34 -1.96
N GLU A 951 5.38 13.56 -2.77
CA GLU A 951 5.83 13.91 -4.10
C GLU A 951 4.74 13.85 -5.18
N THR A 952 3.60 13.19 -4.92
CA THR A 952 2.46 13.16 -5.86
C THR A 952 1.45 14.27 -5.63
N GLY A 953 1.53 14.99 -4.50
CA GLY A 953 0.70 16.13 -4.11
C GLY A 953 -0.74 15.78 -3.75
N SER A 954 -1.36 14.86 -4.50
CA SER A 954 -2.70 14.32 -4.27
C SER A 954 -2.73 12.79 -4.44
N ILE A 955 -3.88 12.20 -4.14
CA ILE A 955 -4.20 10.79 -4.36
C ILE A 955 -3.95 10.37 -5.82
N VAL A 956 -3.28 9.24 -6.04
CA VAL A 956 -2.96 8.73 -7.39
C VAL A 956 -3.52 7.34 -7.70
N ILE A 957 -3.80 6.52 -6.69
CA ILE A 957 -4.52 5.24 -6.84
C ILE A 957 -5.50 5.14 -5.65
N ALA A 958 -6.80 5.03 -5.95
CA ALA A 958 -7.88 4.88 -4.96
C ALA A 958 -9.19 4.43 -5.63
N PRO A 959 -10.11 3.76 -4.91
CA PRO A 959 -11.47 3.52 -5.39
C PRO A 959 -12.30 4.80 -5.43
N LEU A 960 -13.14 4.95 -6.45
CA LEU A 960 -14.20 5.97 -6.46
C LEU A 960 -15.46 5.39 -5.79
N PRO A 961 -15.97 5.98 -4.70
CA PRO A 961 -16.85 5.29 -3.75
C PRO A 961 -18.22 4.89 -4.31
N GLY A 962 -18.73 5.62 -5.31
CA GLY A 962 -19.99 5.32 -6.00
C GLY A 962 -19.89 4.32 -7.15
N ALA A 963 -18.68 3.91 -7.57
CA ALA A 963 -18.45 3.13 -8.78
C ALA A 963 -17.58 1.88 -8.55
N THR A 964 -16.51 2.01 -7.78
CA THR A 964 -15.50 0.98 -7.60
C THR A 964 -15.92 -0.03 -6.53
N LYS A 965 -15.93 -1.31 -6.89
CA LYS A 965 -16.01 -2.40 -5.91
C LYS A 965 -14.66 -2.52 -5.21
N MET A 966 -14.64 -2.82 -3.92
CA MET A 966 -13.43 -2.74 -3.09
C MET A 966 -12.89 -4.14 -2.76
N LYS A 967 -11.56 -4.28 -2.68
CA LYS A 967 -10.87 -5.45 -2.14
C LYS A 967 -10.07 -5.03 -0.90
N PRO A 968 -10.16 -5.70 0.25
CA PRO A 968 -9.45 -5.30 1.46
C PRO A 968 -7.93 -5.25 1.26
N GLY A 969 -7.30 -4.09 1.49
CA GLY A 969 -5.86 -3.89 1.31
C GLY A 969 -5.38 -3.60 -0.13
N SER A 970 -6.32 -3.36 -1.06
CA SER A 970 -6.00 -2.84 -2.39
C SER A 970 -6.46 -1.39 -2.53
N ALA A 971 -5.58 -0.54 -3.06
CA ALA A 971 -5.91 0.83 -3.50
C ALA A 971 -6.75 0.85 -4.81
N THR A 972 -7.06 -0.32 -5.36
CA THR A 972 -7.88 -0.59 -6.55
C THR A 972 -7.30 -0.02 -7.87
N PHE A 973 -7.57 1.23 -8.22
CA PHE A 973 -7.42 1.74 -9.59
C PHE A 973 -6.84 3.17 -9.61
N PRO A 974 -6.13 3.56 -10.69
CA PRO A 974 -5.54 4.88 -10.80
C PRO A 974 -6.56 6.02 -10.85
N PHE A 975 -6.19 7.18 -10.31
CA PHE A 975 -6.96 8.41 -10.44
C PHE A 975 -6.78 9.05 -11.84
N PHE A 976 -7.58 10.06 -12.16
CA PHE A 976 -7.52 10.76 -13.44
C PHE A 976 -6.13 11.35 -13.72
N GLY A 977 -5.66 11.20 -14.96
CA GLY A 977 -4.32 11.57 -15.43
C GLY A 977 -3.21 10.57 -15.07
N ILE A 978 -3.45 9.66 -14.13
CA ILE A 978 -2.43 8.70 -13.66
C ILE A 978 -2.44 7.46 -14.55
N LYS A 979 -1.31 7.22 -15.22
CA LYS A 979 -1.05 6.01 -16.01
C LYS A 979 0.00 5.14 -15.29
N PRO A 980 -0.41 4.18 -14.42
CA PRO A 980 0.51 3.38 -13.63
C PRO A 980 1.14 2.26 -14.48
N ALA A 981 2.45 2.07 -14.31
CA ALA A 981 3.22 0.98 -14.87
C ALA A 981 3.79 0.11 -13.73
N ILE A 982 3.89 -1.20 -13.98
CA ILE A 982 4.63 -2.12 -13.11
C ILE A 982 5.90 -2.47 -13.88
N LEU A 983 7.08 -2.17 -13.34
CA LEU A 983 8.35 -2.45 -14.02
C LEU A 983 9.07 -3.62 -13.34
N ASP A 984 9.76 -4.44 -14.11
CA ASP A 984 10.70 -5.41 -13.57
C ASP A 984 11.90 -4.68 -12.92
N PRO A 985 12.24 -4.95 -11.65
CA PRO A 985 13.26 -4.17 -10.94
C PRO A 985 14.68 -4.30 -11.51
N GLN A 986 15.00 -5.37 -12.25
CA GLN A 986 16.36 -5.66 -12.73
C GLN A 986 16.62 -5.13 -14.14
N SER A 987 15.65 -5.29 -15.04
CA SER A 987 15.71 -4.88 -16.45
C SER A 987 15.09 -3.52 -16.72
N GLY A 988 14.21 -3.04 -15.84
CA GLY A 988 13.42 -1.81 -16.04
C GLY A 988 12.32 -1.92 -17.11
N ALA A 989 12.09 -3.12 -17.66
CA ALA A 989 11.04 -3.35 -18.66
C ALA A 989 9.63 -3.30 -18.03
N GLU A 990 8.66 -2.76 -18.76
CA GLU A 990 7.26 -2.73 -18.30
C GLU A 990 6.61 -4.12 -18.39
N LEU A 991 6.13 -4.61 -17.24
CA LEU A 991 5.35 -5.83 -17.10
C LEU A 991 3.90 -5.53 -17.52
N THR A 992 3.62 -5.80 -18.79
CA THR A 992 2.30 -5.61 -19.40
C THR A 992 1.31 -6.71 -18.99
N GLY A 993 0.01 -6.43 -19.07
CA GLY A 993 -1.05 -7.36 -18.66
C GLY A 993 -1.33 -7.37 -17.15
N ASN A 994 -2.07 -8.38 -16.71
CA ASN A 994 -2.50 -8.56 -15.32
C ASN A 994 -1.83 -9.79 -14.70
N ASP A 995 -1.93 -9.94 -13.38
CA ASP A 995 -1.22 -10.94 -12.56
C ASP A 995 0.31 -10.76 -12.57
N VAL A 996 0.74 -9.49 -12.49
CA VAL A 996 2.16 -9.06 -12.57
C VAL A 996 2.61 -8.37 -11.28
N THR A 997 3.89 -8.50 -10.93
CA THR A 997 4.48 -7.95 -9.70
C THR A 997 5.84 -7.33 -9.98
N GLY A 998 6.11 -6.14 -9.44
CA GLY A 998 7.35 -5.39 -9.69
C GLY A 998 7.39 -4.09 -8.89
N VAL A 999 8.14 -3.09 -9.38
CA VAL A 999 8.10 -1.72 -8.83
C VAL A 999 7.03 -0.88 -9.49
N LEU A 1000 6.39 0.00 -8.71
CA LEU A 1000 5.37 0.91 -9.22
C LEU A 1000 6.00 2.19 -9.78
N ALA A 1001 5.66 2.50 -11.02
CA ALA A 1001 6.02 3.73 -11.72
C ALA A 1001 4.78 4.40 -12.33
N ILE A 1002 4.89 5.66 -12.75
CA ILE A 1002 3.85 6.40 -13.46
C ILE A 1002 4.42 6.88 -14.80
N ALA A 1003 3.73 6.57 -15.90
CA ALA A 1003 4.24 6.70 -17.27
C ALA A 1003 3.92 8.03 -17.97
N GLN A 1004 3.30 8.99 -17.28
CA GLN A 1004 3.10 10.37 -17.76
C GLN A 1004 2.96 11.36 -16.60
N PRO A 1005 3.29 12.65 -16.77
CA PRO A 1005 3.10 13.66 -15.73
C PRO A 1005 1.62 13.93 -15.42
N TRP A 1006 1.35 14.46 -14.22
CA TRP A 1006 0.02 14.89 -13.76
C TRP A 1006 0.10 16.27 -13.06
N PRO A 1007 -1.00 17.03 -12.94
CA PRO A 1007 -0.95 18.43 -12.49
C PRO A 1007 -0.29 18.65 -11.12
N SER A 1008 -0.60 17.79 -10.14
CA SER A 1008 -0.19 17.90 -8.73
C SER A 1008 1.17 17.27 -8.40
N MET A 1009 1.94 16.84 -9.41
CA MET A 1009 3.30 16.31 -9.24
C MET A 1009 4.24 17.37 -8.61
N ALA A 1010 5.07 16.98 -7.64
CA ALA A 1010 6.12 17.86 -7.13
C ALA A 1010 7.08 18.26 -8.27
N ARG A 1011 7.48 19.54 -8.34
CA ARG A 1011 8.28 20.07 -9.46
C ARG A 1011 9.78 19.87 -9.27
N THR A 1012 10.25 19.89 -8.01
CA THR A 1012 11.66 19.72 -7.67
C THR A 1012 11.84 19.38 -6.19
N VAL A 1013 13.05 19.00 -5.81
CA VAL A 1013 13.57 19.23 -4.45
C VAL A 1013 14.21 20.63 -4.43
N TYR A 1014 13.92 21.41 -3.39
CA TYR A 1014 14.43 22.77 -3.23
C TYR A 1014 15.96 22.80 -3.20
N ASN A 1015 16.55 23.82 -3.83
CA ASN A 1015 17.99 24.01 -4.02
C ASN A 1015 18.77 22.82 -4.61
N ASN A 1016 18.11 21.73 -5.04
CA ASN A 1016 18.76 20.51 -5.50
C ASN A 1016 17.92 19.71 -6.50
N HIS A 1017 17.74 20.26 -7.71
CA HIS A 1017 17.01 19.60 -8.78
C HIS A 1017 17.69 18.29 -9.24
N HIS A 1018 19.02 18.19 -9.18
CA HIS A 1018 19.75 16.95 -9.54
C HIS A 1018 19.31 15.77 -8.67
N ARG A 1019 19.20 15.96 -7.35
CA ARG A 1019 18.70 14.95 -6.41
C ARG A 1019 17.24 14.56 -6.68
N TYR A 1020 16.43 15.47 -7.21
CA TYR A 1020 15.07 15.16 -7.67
C TYR A 1020 15.10 14.27 -8.92
N LEU A 1021 15.88 14.61 -9.95
CA LEU A 1021 16.06 13.75 -11.11
C LEU A 1021 16.56 12.35 -10.70
N ASP A 1022 17.60 12.27 -9.87
CA ASP A 1022 18.19 11.00 -9.40
C ASP A 1022 17.23 10.14 -8.59
N THR A 1023 16.37 10.75 -7.76
CA THR A 1023 15.44 10.00 -6.91
C THR A 1023 14.22 9.51 -7.68
N TYR A 1024 13.72 10.29 -8.66
CA TYR A 1024 12.38 10.09 -9.21
C TYR A 1024 12.30 9.83 -10.72
N LEU A 1025 13.22 10.36 -11.55
CA LEU A 1025 13.10 10.35 -13.03
C LEU A 1025 14.26 9.65 -13.75
N ASN A 1026 15.42 9.55 -13.11
CA ASN A 1026 16.60 8.82 -13.59
C ASN A 1026 16.55 7.29 -13.35
N PRO A 1027 15.93 6.74 -12.27
CA PRO A 1027 15.97 5.29 -12.01
C PRO A 1027 15.35 4.44 -13.13
N TYR A 1028 14.25 4.91 -13.72
CA TYR A 1028 13.56 4.28 -14.85
C TYR A 1028 13.18 5.37 -15.87
N LYS A 1029 14.07 5.61 -16.84
CA LYS A 1029 13.95 6.72 -17.80
C LYS A 1029 12.61 6.68 -18.54
N GLY A 1030 11.91 7.83 -18.55
CA GLY A 1030 10.58 7.96 -19.14
C GLY A 1030 9.41 7.65 -18.19
N TYR A 1031 9.69 7.34 -16.93
CA TYR A 1031 8.69 7.16 -15.87
C TYR A 1031 9.03 7.99 -14.63
N TYR A 1032 8.01 8.33 -13.84
CA TYR A 1032 8.20 8.69 -12.43
C TYR A 1032 8.26 7.41 -11.59
N PHE A 1033 9.38 7.20 -10.89
CA PHE A 1033 9.59 6.10 -9.96
C PHE A 1033 9.06 6.45 -8.56
N THR A 1034 8.19 5.60 -8.01
CA THR A 1034 7.58 5.86 -6.70
C THR A 1034 8.46 5.45 -5.51
N GLY A 1035 9.36 4.47 -5.68
CA GLY A 1035 10.06 3.81 -4.56
C GLY A 1035 9.21 2.78 -3.79
N ASP A 1036 7.99 2.47 -4.25
CA ASP A 1036 7.12 1.44 -3.68
C ASP A 1036 6.97 0.25 -4.65
N GLY A 1037 6.90 -0.96 -4.11
CA GLY A 1037 6.61 -2.19 -4.84
C GLY A 1037 5.09 -2.41 -4.98
N ALA A 1038 4.66 -3.03 -6.08
CA ALA A 1038 3.24 -3.30 -6.31
C ALA A 1038 2.98 -4.57 -7.14
N HIS A 1039 1.79 -5.12 -6.90
CA HIS A 1039 1.19 -6.20 -7.68
C HIS A 1039 -0.08 -5.69 -8.37
N ARG A 1040 -0.26 -5.99 -9.66
CA ARG A 1040 -1.52 -5.76 -10.40
C ARG A 1040 -2.18 -7.12 -10.64
N ASP A 1041 -3.28 -7.38 -9.95
CA ASP A 1041 -3.94 -8.70 -10.00
C ASP A 1041 -4.70 -8.94 -11.31
N LYS A 1042 -5.18 -10.18 -11.49
CA LYS A 1042 -5.96 -10.65 -12.65
C LYS A 1042 -7.14 -9.72 -13.04
N ASP A 1043 -7.76 -9.05 -12.07
CA ASP A 1043 -8.93 -8.18 -12.26
C ASP A 1043 -8.53 -6.71 -12.49
N GLY A 1044 -7.22 -6.42 -12.53
CA GLY A 1044 -6.62 -5.11 -12.75
C GLY A 1044 -6.42 -4.28 -11.48
N TYR A 1045 -6.66 -4.83 -10.29
CA TYR A 1045 -6.54 -4.10 -9.02
C TYR A 1045 -5.07 -4.00 -8.61
N ILE A 1046 -4.68 -2.81 -8.13
CA ILE A 1046 -3.31 -2.53 -7.69
C ILE A 1046 -3.20 -2.71 -6.17
N TRP A 1047 -2.20 -3.49 -5.75
CA TRP A 1047 -1.87 -3.82 -4.38
C TRP A 1047 -0.49 -3.27 -4.05
N ILE A 1048 -0.37 -2.46 -2.99
CA ILE A 1048 0.89 -1.81 -2.61
C ILE A 1048 1.63 -2.70 -1.61
N GLN A 1049 2.81 -3.18 -2.00
CA GLN A 1049 3.65 -4.08 -1.20
C GLN A 1049 4.61 -3.33 -0.27
N GLY A 1050 4.66 -1.99 -0.38
CA GLY A 1050 5.48 -1.10 0.45
C GLY A 1050 6.83 -0.74 -0.17
N ARG A 1051 7.66 -0.02 0.60
CA ARG A 1051 8.93 0.56 0.14
C ARG A 1051 9.94 -0.50 -0.30
N VAL A 1052 10.51 -0.32 -1.49
CA VAL A 1052 11.65 -1.11 -1.98
C VAL A 1052 13.00 -0.48 -1.65
N ASP A 1053 13.01 0.79 -1.22
CA ASP A 1053 14.20 1.47 -0.72
C ASP A 1053 14.38 1.31 0.80
N ASP A 1054 15.49 1.81 1.34
CA ASP A 1054 15.80 1.77 2.77
C ASP A 1054 15.09 2.93 3.53
N VAL A 1055 13.78 3.05 3.32
CA VAL A 1055 12.85 3.93 4.05
C VAL A 1055 11.91 3.06 4.90
N ILE A 1056 11.67 3.49 6.14
CA ILE A 1056 10.78 2.85 7.12
C ILE A 1056 9.55 3.76 7.30
N ASN A 1057 8.38 3.18 7.54
CA ASN A 1057 7.17 3.91 7.88
C ASN A 1057 6.66 3.50 9.26
N VAL A 1058 6.83 4.40 10.25
CA VAL A 1058 6.47 4.15 11.65
C VAL A 1058 5.30 5.05 12.02
N SER A 1059 4.11 4.49 12.22
CA SER A 1059 2.92 5.27 12.57
C SER A 1059 2.65 6.44 11.61
N GLY A 1060 2.71 6.17 10.30
CA GLY A 1060 2.60 7.17 9.23
C GLY A 1060 3.84 8.08 9.02
N HIS A 1061 4.85 8.02 9.88
CA HIS A 1061 6.06 8.83 9.75
C HIS A 1061 7.06 8.11 8.82
N ARG A 1062 7.28 8.68 7.62
CA ARG A 1062 8.36 8.24 6.71
C ARG A 1062 9.71 8.65 7.28
N LEU A 1063 10.55 7.66 7.60
CA LEU A 1063 11.88 7.81 8.21
C LEU A 1063 12.94 7.13 7.34
N SER A 1064 14.10 7.76 7.19
CA SER A 1064 15.23 7.16 6.48
C SER A 1064 16.09 6.33 7.43
N THR A 1065 16.52 5.13 7.01
CA THR A 1065 17.51 4.36 7.79
C THR A 1065 18.79 5.16 7.97
N ALA A 1066 19.28 5.82 6.93
CA ALA A 1066 20.52 6.59 6.94
C ALA A 1066 20.47 7.81 7.89
N GLU A 1067 19.28 8.43 8.07
CA GLU A 1067 19.07 9.51 9.04
C GLU A 1067 19.22 8.99 10.48
N ILE A 1068 18.65 7.82 10.77
CA ILE A 1068 18.75 7.15 12.09
C ILE A 1068 20.17 6.60 12.32
N GLU A 1069 20.79 5.98 11.32
CA GLU A 1069 22.19 5.50 11.37
C GLU A 1069 23.15 6.66 11.64
N SER A 1070 22.98 7.80 10.97
CA SER A 1070 23.77 9.01 11.20
C SER A 1070 23.58 9.54 12.63
N ALA A 1071 22.34 9.58 13.13
CA ALA A 1071 22.05 9.99 14.50
C ALA A 1071 22.72 9.08 15.55
N LEU A 1072 22.79 7.77 15.30
CA LEU A 1072 23.49 6.80 16.15
C LEU A 1072 25.03 6.96 16.08
N ILE A 1073 25.59 7.16 14.89
CA ILE A 1073 27.04 7.33 14.67
C ILE A 1073 27.58 8.62 15.32
N LEU A 1074 26.74 9.63 15.52
CA LEU A 1074 27.08 10.81 16.34
C LEU A 1074 27.33 10.48 17.82
N HIS A 1075 26.95 9.29 18.32
CA HIS A 1075 27.31 8.88 19.67
C HIS A 1075 28.77 8.43 19.77
N HIS A 1076 29.50 8.95 20.76
CA HIS A 1076 30.93 8.72 20.92
C HIS A 1076 31.32 7.23 20.94
N SER A 1077 30.47 6.36 21.48
CA SER A 1077 30.67 4.91 21.59
C SER A 1077 30.56 4.13 20.26
N VAL A 1078 29.82 4.63 19.26
CA VAL A 1078 29.43 3.85 18.07
C VAL A 1078 30.48 3.94 16.98
N ALA A 1079 30.81 2.81 16.33
CA ALA A 1079 31.68 2.76 15.16
C ALA A 1079 30.87 2.74 13.87
N GLU A 1080 29.96 1.78 13.72
CA GLU A 1080 28.99 1.69 12.62
C GLU A 1080 27.57 1.47 13.16
N ALA A 1081 26.57 1.89 12.39
CA ALA A 1081 25.17 1.59 12.66
C ALA A 1081 24.48 1.07 11.39
N ALA A 1082 23.57 0.10 11.55
CA ALA A 1082 22.72 -0.42 10.49
C ALA A 1082 21.27 -0.50 10.99
N VAL A 1083 20.33 0.14 10.30
CA VAL A 1083 18.93 0.27 10.73
C VAL A 1083 17.99 -0.41 9.74
N VAL A 1084 17.00 -1.14 10.26
CA VAL A 1084 15.95 -1.80 9.45
C VAL A 1084 14.58 -1.67 10.09
N GLY A 1085 13.54 -1.67 9.25
CA GLY A 1085 12.16 -1.78 9.70
C GLY A 1085 11.78 -3.24 9.94
N GLY A 1086 11.45 -3.59 11.18
CA GLY A 1086 10.74 -4.82 11.53
C GLY A 1086 9.23 -4.62 11.49
N HIS A 1087 8.44 -5.69 11.33
CA HIS A 1087 6.99 -5.59 11.43
C HIS A 1087 6.51 -5.24 12.85
N ASP A 1088 5.42 -4.48 12.98
CA ASP A 1088 4.78 -4.15 14.25
C ASP A 1088 3.25 -4.04 14.10
N ASP A 1089 2.50 -4.80 14.90
CA ASP A 1089 1.02 -4.84 14.85
C ASP A 1089 0.37 -3.47 15.05
N LEU A 1090 1.01 -2.59 15.83
CA LEU A 1090 0.51 -1.26 16.16
C LEU A 1090 1.04 -0.23 15.17
N THR A 1091 2.37 -0.08 15.07
CA THR A 1091 3.02 1.00 14.31
C THR A 1091 3.25 0.69 12.83
N GLY A 1092 2.88 -0.52 12.37
CA GLY A 1092 3.00 -1.00 11.00
C GLY A 1092 4.41 -1.55 10.74
N GLN A 1093 5.40 -0.68 10.91
CA GLN A 1093 6.80 -1.05 11.10
C GLN A 1093 7.34 -0.41 12.38
N CYS A 1094 8.37 -1.03 12.96
CA CYS A 1094 9.15 -0.46 14.06
C CYS A 1094 10.65 -0.51 13.74
N ILE A 1095 11.41 0.38 14.38
CA ILE A 1095 12.84 0.56 14.10
C ILE A 1095 13.67 -0.43 14.91
N HIS A 1096 14.46 -1.25 14.22
CA HIS A 1096 15.51 -2.09 14.80
C HIS A 1096 16.87 -1.56 14.35
N ALA A 1097 17.73 -1.21 15.31
CA ALA A 1097 19.08 -0.72 15.06
C ALA A 1097 20.13 -1.75 15.49
N PHE A 1098 21.14 -1.96 14.67
CA PHE A 1098 22.31 -2.79 14.96
C PHE A 1098 23.52 -1.86 15.04
N CYS A 1099 24.23 -1.86 16.17
CA CYS A 1099 25.35 -0.95 16.43
C CYS A 1099 26.62 -1.74 16.73
N THR A 1100 27.72 -1.41 16.05
CA THR A 1100 29.06 -1.83 16.45
C THR A 1100 29.70 -0.74 17.32
N LEU A 1101 30.49 -1.12 18.31
CA LEU A 1101 31.16 -0.16 19.20
C LEU A 1101 32.59 0.11 18.74
N LYS A 1102 33.13 1.29 19.12
CA LYS A 1102 34.54 1.61 18.89
C LYS A 1102 35.44 0.73 19.77
N PRO A 1103 36.68 0.43 19.34
CA PRO A 1103 37.63 -0.32 20.16
C PRO A 1103 37.83 0.30 21.56
N ASN A 1104 37.90 -0.55 22.58
CA ASN A 1104 37.97 -0.19 24.01
C ASN A 1104 36.69 0.44 24.59
N VAL A 1105 35.54 0.31 23.93
CA VAL A 1105 34.22 0.62 24.53
C VAL A 1105 33.43 -0.67 24.72
N GLU A 1106 33.04 -0.96 25.96
CA GLU A 1106 32.29 -2.17 26.33
C GLU A 1106 30.76 -1.96 26.28
N ASP A 1107 30.02 -3.06 26.10
CA ASP A 1107 28.55 -3.10 26.12
C ASP A 1107 28.04 -2.93 27.57
N SER A 1108 27.86 -1.67 27.98
CA SER A 1108 27.58 -1.28 29.36
C SER A 1108 26.09 -1.11 29.65
N GLU A 1109 25.67 -1.47 30.87
CA GLU A 1109 24.27 -1.43 31.30
C GLU A 1109 23.69 -0.01 31.22
N GLY A 1110 22.89 0.26 30.19
CA GLY A 1110 22.30 1.56 29.90
C GLY A 1110 22.63 2.13 28.52
N LEU A 1111 23.64 1.61 27.82
CA LEU A 1111 24.09 2.15 26.53
C LEU A 1111 22.99 2.17 25.46
N GLU A 1112 22.14 1.12 25.37
CA GLU A 1112 20.95 1.12 24.49
C GLU A 1112 20.03 2.33 24.75
N ARG A 1113 19.89 2.75 26.01
CA ARG A 1113 19.04 3.87 26.41
C ARG A 1113 19.67 5.21 26.03
N GLU A 1114 20.99 5.35 26.14
CA GLU A 1114 21.72 6.53 25.67
C GLU A 1114 21.63 6.68 24.15
N LEU A 1115 21.81 5.58 23.41
CA LEU A 1115 21.65 5.56 21.94
C LEU A 1115 20.22 5.89 21.51
N ALA A 1116 19.21 5.36 22.20
CA ALA A 1116 17.81 5.71 21.96
C ALA A 1116 17.52 7.19 22.26
N LEU A 1117 18.12 7.76 23.32
CA LEU A 1117 18.01 9.18 23.66
C LEU A 1117 18.74 10.07 22.65
N GLN A 1118 19.87 9.63 22.09
CA GLN A 1118 20.61 10.35 21.05
C GLN A 1118 19.79 10.46 19.76
N VAL A 1119 19.17 9.37 19.28
CA VAL A 1119 18.26 9.43 18.11
C VAL A 1119 17.05 10.34 18.38
N ARG A 1120 16.48 10.25 19.59
CA ARG A 1120 15.38 11.13 20.04
C ARG A 1120 15.77 12.61 20.09
N LYS A 1121 17.03 12.91 20.41
CA LYS A 1121 17.58 14.28 20.43
C LYS A 1121 17.77 14.82 19.01
N VAL A 1122 18.41 14.05 18.12
CA VAL A 1122 18.75 14.50 16.76
C VAL A 1122 17.50 14.60 15.87
N ILE A 1123 16.63 13.58 15.87
CA ILE A 1123 15.45 13.52 14.99
C ILE A 1123 14.18 13.90 15.74
N GLY A 1124 13.80 13.07 16.73
CA GLY A 1124 12.59 13.27 17.52
C GLY A 1124 12.03 11.98 18.12
N PRO A 1125 11.01 12.06 18.99
CA PRO A 1125 10.48 10.90 19.74
C PRO A 1125 9.98 9.74 18.88
N PHE A 1126 9.42 10.02 17.69
CA PHE A 1126 8.87 9.02 16.77
C PHE A 1126 9.93 8.20 16.03
N ALA A 1127 11.18 8.67 15.99
CA ALA A 1127 12.31 7.97 15.39
C ALA A 1127 13.09 7.09 16.38
N THR A 1128 12.66 7.01 17.65
CA THR A 1128 13.34 6.21 18.68
C THR A 1128 13.35 4.73 18.29
N PRO A 1129 14.51 4.03 18.25
CA PRO A 1129 14.56 2.59 18.03
C PRO A 1129 13.75 1.81 19.06
N LYS A 1130 12.96 0.83 18.62
CA LYS A 1130 12.21 -0.09 19.51
C LYS A 1130 13.12 -1.17 20.09
N ARG A 1131 14.16 -1.56 19.33
CA ARG A 1131 15.26 -2.41 19.77
C ARG A 1131 16.58 -1.87 19.23
N ILE A 1132 17.61 -1.90 20.06
CA ILE A 1132 19.00 -1.68 19.66
C ILE A 1132 19.75 -2.97 19.99
N TYR A 1133 20.57 -3.46 19.07
CA TYR A 1133 21.40 -4.65 19.25
C TYR A 1133 22.85 -4.23 19.15
N VAL A 1134 23.58 -4.29 20.26
CA VAL A 1134 25.04 -4.17 20.25
C VAL A 1134 25.61 -5.48 19.70
N VAL A 1135 26.39 -5.38 18.61
CA VAL A 1135 26.89 -6.52 17.83
C VAL A 1135 28.36 -6.33 17.47
N GLY A 1136 29.10 -7.44 17.33
CA GLY A 1136 30.52 -7.42 16.97
C GLY A 1136 30.78 -6.94 15.55
N ASP A 1137 29.94 -7.32 14.59
CA ASP A 1137 29.93 -6.77 13.24
C ASP A 1137 28.52 -6.82 12.60
N VAL A 1138 28.32 -6.04 11.54
CA VAL A 1138 27.12 -6.04 10.68
C VAL A 1138 27.42 -6.75 9.35
N PRO A 1139 26.43 -7.41 8.70
CA PRO A 1139 26.71 -8.28 7.57
C PRO A 1139 27.07 -7.45 6.33
N LYS A 1140 28.36 -7.42 5.97
CA LYS A 1140 28.89 -6.61 4.87
C LYS A 1140 29.33 -7.45 3.67
N THR A 1141 29.17 -6.91 2.46
CA THR A 1141 29.79 -7.48 1.25
C THR A 1141 31.32 -7.35 1.29
N ARG A 1142 32.02 -8.05 0.40
CA ARG A 1142 33.48 -7.83 0.18
C ARG A 1142 33.86 -6.42 -0.28
N SER A 1143 32.89 -5.59 -0.65
CA SER A 1143 33.03 -4.15 -0.95
C SER A 1143 32.58 -3.23 0.19
N GLY A 1144 32.38 -3.76 1.40
CA GLY A 1144 32.00 -2.98 2.60
C GLY A 1144 30.52 -2.58 2.68
N LYS A 1145 29.68 -2.91 1.69
CA LYS A 1145 28.25 -2.54 1.70
C LYS A 1145 27.48 -3.37 2.71
N ILE A 1146 26.80 -2.71 3.64
CA ILE A 1146 25.91 -3.34 4.63
C ILE A 1146 24.69 -3.98 3.94
N MET A 1147 24.47 -5.26 4.20
CA MET A 1147 23.40 -6.08 3.62
C MET A 1147 22.12 -6.01 4.47
N ARG A 1148 21.50 -4.82 4.53
CA ARG A 1148 20.27 -4.57 5.31
C ARG A 1148 19.13 -5.56 5.03
N ARG A 1149 19.06 -6.14 3.82
CA ARG A 1149 18.13 -7.24 3.44
C ARG A 1149 18.20 -8.44 4.40
N ILE A 1150 19.39 -8.80 4.88
CA ILE A 1150 19.62 -9.93 5.80
C ILE A 1150 19.13 -9.56 7.20
N LEU A 1151 19.54 -8.38 7.71
CA LEU A 1151 19.08 -7.86 9.01
C LEU A 1151 17.54 -7.77 9.09
N ARG A 1152 16.91 -7.25 8.04
CA ARG A 1152 15.44 -7.12 7.94
C ARG A 1152 14.73 -8.48 8.04
N LYS A 1153 15.28 -9.52 7.38
CA LYS A 1153 14.75 -10.89 7.47
C LYS A 1153 14.98 -11.54 8.83
N ILE A 1154 16.14 -11.34 9.46
CA ILE A 1154 16.42 -11.85 10.82
C ILE A 1154 15.40 -11.25 11.81
N VAL A 1155 15.17 -9.93 11.76
CA VAL A 1155 14.18 -9.24 12.59
C VAL A 1155 12.75 -9.76 12.37
N ASN A 1156 12.36 -10.00 11.12
CA ASN A 1156 11.04 -10.56 10.78
C ASN A 1156 10.92 -12.09 11.02
N LYS A 1157 11.92 -12.74 11.66
CA LYS A 1157 11.98 -14.20 11.90
C LYS A 1157 12.00 -15.06 10.62
N GLU A 1158 12.43 -14.48 9.50
CA GLU A 1158 12.64 -15.16 8.21
C GLU A 1158 14.08 -15.74 8.09
N SER A 1159 14.68 -16.19 9.21
CA SER A 1159 16.05 -16.75 9.27
C SER A 1159 16.29 -17.93 8.31
N ASP A 1160 15.22 -18.62 7.97
CA ASP A 1160 15.25 -19.87 7.21
C ASP A 1160 15.16 -19.58 5.69
N SER A 1161 14.98 -18.30 5.32
CA SER A 1161 14.78 -17.81 3.95
C SER A 1161 15.66 -16.59 3.65
N LEU A 1162 16.90 -16.57 4.15
CA LEU A 1162 17.85 -15.48 3.92
C LEU A 1162 18.31 -15.33 2.46
N GLY A 1163 18.10 -16.34 1.61
CA GLY A 1163 18.52 -16.33 0.21
C GLY A 1163 20.04 -16.41 0.06
N ASP A 1164 20.58 -15.86 -1.04
CA ASP A 1164 22.04 -15.85 -1.25
C ASP A 1164 22.77 -14.99 -0.21
N THR A 1165 23.86 -15.56 0.31
CA THR A 1165 24.78 -15.00 1.31
C THR A 1165 26.26 -15.15 0.91
N SER A 1166 26.54 -15.75 -0.27
CA SER A 1166 27.90 -16.02 -0.76
C SER A 1166 28.74 -14.76 -1.02
N THR A 1167 28.08 -13.61 -1.20
CA THR A 1167 28.67 -12.29 -1.46
C THR A 1167 29.17 -11.56 -0.21
N LEU A 1168 28.94 -12.10 0.98
CA LEU A 1168 29.44 -11.54 2.24
C LEU A 1168 30.96 -11.64 2.37
N ALA A 1169 31.54 -10.73 3.17
CA ALA A 1169 32.92 -10.82 3.62
C ALA A 1169 33.08 -11.90 4.70
N ASP A 1170 32.20 -11.89 5.71
CA ASP A 1170 32.09 -12.95 6.73
C ASP A 1170 30.63 -13.44 6.85
N PRO A 1171 30.32 -14.67 6.41
CA PRO A 1171 29.01 -15.28 6.61
C PRO A 1171 28.72 -15.71 8.06
N THR A 1172 29.72 -15.89 8.92
CA THR A 1172 29.53 -16.42 10.29
C THR A 1172 28.77 -15.44 11.18
N VAL A 1173 28.93 -14.14 10.93
CA VAL A 1173 28.19 -13.01 11.53
C VAL A 1173 26.68 -13.25 11.50
N ILE A 1174 26.12 -13.89 10.46
CA ILE A 1174 24.68 -14.21 10.38
C ILE A 1174 24.20 -15.00 11.60
N LYS A 1175 24.97 -16.00 12.05
CA LYS A 1175 24.53 -16.86 13.16
C LYS A 1175 24.47 -16.08 14.46
N PHE A 1176 25.49 -15.28 14.76
CA PHE A 1176 25.51 -14.40 15.93
C PHE A 1176 24.38 -13.38 15.92
N LEU A 1177 24.04 -12.82 14.74
CA LEU A 1177 22.90 -11.90 14.59
C LEU A 1177 21.56 -12.60 14.83
N ILE A 1178 21.36 -13.82 14.32
CA ILE A 1178 20.17 -14.63 14.60
C ILE A 1178 20.05 -14.91 16.10
N ASP A 1179 21.16 -15.32 16.75
CA ASP A 1179 21.14 -15.72 18.16
C ASP A 1179 21.13 -14.52 19.15
N LYS A 1180 21.44 -13.28 18.72
CA LYS A 1180 21.28 -12.01 19.49
C LYS A 1180 19.91 -11.35 19.27
N VAL A 1181 19.13 -11.76 18.25
CA VAL A 1181 17.78 -11.23 17.95
C VAL A 1181 16.63 -12.11 18.48
N LYS A 1182 16.92 -13.37 18.82
CA LYS A 1182 16.01 -14.29 19.54
C LYS A 1182 15.79 -13.86 20.99
#